data_AF-A0A1H5JDI4-F1
#
_entry.id   AF-A0A1H5JDI4-F1
#
_cell.length_a   1.000
_cell.length_b   1.000
_cell.length_c   1.000
_cell.angle_alpha   90.00
_cell.angle_beta   90.00
_cell.angle_gamma   90.00
#
_symmetry.space_group_name_H-M   'P 1'
#
loop_
_entity.id
_entity.type
_entity.pdbx_description
1 polymer ?
#
loop_
_entity_poly.entity_id
_entity_poly.type
_entity_poly.pdbx_seq_one_letter_code
_entity_poly.pdbx_strand_id
1 'polypeptide(L)'
;MAHRRLKVFVSVGTLLLATVVAPAHSTASGQAARTDTQISAEPDTGPDDGRGTEAARAALDRLAPRIAHRFVLELEPPTDEGGSFTIEARNNRIVLAGSDNVAILSAFDYYLENIAHGQISRMGDNIPVRLPAPAEPIRKSTAYQIRDAYNFTVAGYTYPFWDWEEWEREIDLLALSGVNHALVTIGQEAVWYDTWQRFGYSAEEARAWISPPAHQPWQFMSNMHSFAGGMSEGLIEQRAELGRRIVDRMRELGITPVLPGFSGSVPDGFAERNPGARVVPQGEWYGFMRPEWLDTTTELYQDVAAVFYASQRDRFGSVPDQAIDLLHEGGQSGGVDLTEAAQGIVAALEQHDEDYVWVIQAWGGNPRRDVIEGIAPEHVLVQDLTGGRWSGSQAFWGAPWVWGILPNFGGRTGLYGNLPSIASNVPTLLERQGTGSLVGTTIMSEGVDTNPVVWELMTSAIWESEPIDLDQWLNRFVTARYGVADDDAIDAWRTIYAAAYDSGAGHPGGADSLFNAEPSLTATKASQNAPGSLPYRPDELEPALVSLLRAERRLGKVETFRHDLVDVARQVVVNQSRVLLPQIKTAFEGHDIDEFEALTGRWLDMMDLADELLATHEAFMLGPWLAEARRWGADKDEADRLEYDARSLVSIWGSCWSGGPINNDYANRDWAGLLSDYYKPRWQAYFAGLAEQLRTGQAPPVVDYCQRGQDWARETTALPIEPRGDSAAAAQRVAEAVLGTAQVQLEVSPSLATPGVPLRAEIDLTNMRNRPLTGLEASIDLPDGWKAEATEPLPAAARPHEELTAAWTITPGDDVKPSTNLALGQVATQSSEFRGGRFPASNAVDGDPSNFSHTAEDGSREPWWQVDLGKVSDIGEIRVWNRADCCQDRVAGLYLFISDEPFTTTTVEETVADADVRTIVLEEAAGRPTSVSVQGRGRYVRLQTVKTTPLNIAEVEVLDTVYPLTATVRYRSGRDVGEVAHTATVAGAAAHDSLAEAYNSNGLTSDGDPSGGNLDGELRPAEAADIVTGQAAIRVEGRVGWLAFLGSRLASGDGVGTVVYAGGSTEDLALLTRRRSLPS
;
A
#
# COMPACT_ATOMS: atom_id res chain seq x y z
N MET A 1 -39.39 20.46 -29.32
CA MET A 1 -39.54 20.86 -30.75
C MET A 1 -40.00 22.32 -30.82
N ALA A 2 -39.87 22.94 -32.01
CA ALA A 2 -40.51 24.18 -32.53
C ALA A 2 -41.86 24.63 -31.88
N HIS A 3 -42.26 25.93 -31.84
CA HIS A 3 -41.79 27.22 -32.42
C HIS A 3 -42.23 28.40 -31.50
N ARG A 4 -41.44 29.48 -31.30
CA ARG A 4 -41.33 30.74 -32.10
C ARG A 4 -42.65 31.46 -32.51
N ARG A 5 -42.91 32.65 -31.89
CA ARG A 5 -43.12 34.01 -32.50
C ARG A 5 -43.63 34.98 -31.39
N LEU A 6 -43.13 36.19 -31.08
CA LEU A 6 -42.31 37.26 -31.72
C LEU A 6 -43.13 38.46 -32.29
N LYS A 7 -42.68 39.69 -31.94
CA LYS A 7 -42.90 41.06 -32.52
C LYS A 7 -43.73 42.02 -31.63
N VAL A 8 -43.50 43.35 -31.54
CA VAL A 8 -42.59 44.37 -32.18
C VAL A 8 -42.40 45.56 -31.18
N PHE A 9 -41.60 46.65 -31.26
CA PHE A 9 -40.65 47.38 -32.16
C PHE A 9 -39.53 47.97 -31.22
N VAL A 10 -38.21 48.12 -31.50
CA VAL A 10 -37.41 48.97 -32.43
C VAL A 10 -37.75 50.50 -32.40
N SER A 11 -36.87 51.43 -32.02
CA SER A 11 -35.79 52.05 -32.84
C SER A 11 -35.12 53.21 -32.06
N VAL A 12 -33.92 53.77 -32.31
CA VAL A 12 -32.70 53.46 -33.12
C VAL A 12 -31.57 54.35 -32.53
N GLY A 13 -30.34 53.87 -32.32
CA GLY A 13 -29.22 53.88 -33.30
C GLY A 13 -27.88 54.13 -32.58
N THR A 14 -26.67 54.18 -33.16
CA THR A 14 -26.13 54.02 -34.53
C THR A 14 -24.59 54.14 -34.39
N LEU A 15 -23.69 53.29 -34.92
CA LEU A 15 -23.81 52.09 -35.77
C LEU A 15 -22.56 51.16 -35.65
N LEU A 16 -22.50 50.17 -36.54
CA LEU A 16 -21.46 49.19 -36.92
C LEU A 16 -20.06 49.76 -37.31
N LEU A 17 -18.99 49.00 -37.65
CA LEU A 17 -18.50 47.60 -37.41
C LEU A 17 -17.38 47.27 -38.43
N ALA A 18 -16.35 46.50 -38.07
CA ALA A 18 -15.49 45.74 -39.00
C ALA A 18 -14.72 44.62 -38.25
N THR A 19 -14.29 43.56 -38.94
CA THR A 19 -13.84 42.29 -38.32
C THR A 19 -12.67 41.62 -39.05
N VAL A 20 -11.90 40.83 -38.29
CA VAL A 20 -11.02 39.70 -38.70
C VAL A 20 -9.83 40.01 -39.61
N VAL A 21 -8.63 39.81 -39.05
CA VAL A 21 -7.56 38.94 -39.60
C VAL A 21 -6.96 38.16 -38.42
N ALA A 22 -6.55 36.91 -38.63
CA ALA A 22 -5.87 36.05 -37.65
C ALA A 22 -4.53 35.53 -38.23
N PRO A 23 -3.70 34.78 -37.47
CA PRO A 23 -2.52 35.33 -36.81
C PRO A 23 -1.20 35.04 -37.53
N ALA A 24 -0.13 35.73 -37.12
CA ALA A 24 1.25 35.39 -37.45
C ALA A 24 2.12 35.55 -36.19
N HIS A 25 3.07 34.64 -35.98
CA HIS A 25 3.93 34.63 -34.79
C HIS A 25 5.10 35.62 -34.90
N SER A 26 5.48 36.24 -33.79
CA SER A 26 6.86 36.64 -33.53
C SER A 26 7.15 36.53 -32.04
N THR A 27 8.20 35.79 -31.68
CA THR A 27 8.63 35.59 -30.30
C THR A 27 9.27 36.85 -29.71
N ALA A 28 8.95 37.14 -28.45
CA ALA A 28 9.70 38.09 -27.62
C ALA A 28 9.65 37.62 -26.16
N SER A 29 10.77 37.13 -25.64
CA SER A 29 10.88 36.57 -24.30
C SER A 29 10.90 37.66 -23.23
N GLY A 30 9.79 37.84 -22.51
CA GLY A 30 9.73 38.64 -21.29
C GLY A 30 9.81 37.77 -20.05
N GLN A 31 11.01 37.48 -19.55
CA GLN A 31 11.17 36.86 -18.23
C GLN A 31 10.74 37.85 -17.15
N ALA A 32 9.52 37.68 -16.62
CA ALA A 32 9.12 38.28 -15.37
C ALA A 32 9.88 37.57 -14.24
N ALA A 33 10.98 38.18 -13.77
CA ALA A 33 11.77 37.64 -12.67
C ALA A 33 10.95 37.65 -11.38
N ARG A 34 10.45 36.48 -10.95
CA ARG A 34 9.99 36.29 -9.57
C ARG A 34 11.17 36.56 -8.65
N THR A 35 11.07 37.62 -7.86
CA THR A 35 12.01 37.90 -6.79
C THR A 35 11.57 37.13 -5.55
N ASP A 36 12.02 35.87 -5.46
CA ASP A 36 11.88 35.03 -4.27
C ASP A 36 12.52 35.79 -3.08
N THR A 37 11.69 36.52 -2.35
CA THR A 37 12.12 37.40 -1.26
C THR A 37 12.26 36.54 -0.01
N GLN A 38 13.32 35.73 0.01
CA GLN A 38 13.61 34.83 1.11
C GLN A 38 13.87 35.62 2.39
N ILE A 39 13.10 35.32 3.43
CA ILE A 39 13.31 35.85 4.77
C ILE A 39 14.66 35.33 5.28
N SER A 40 15.59 36.24 5.58
CA SER A 40 16.92 35.90 6.09
C SER A 40 16.87 35.24 7.48
N ALA A 41 17.97 34.60 7.87
CA ALA A 41 18.17 34.11 9.24
C ALA A 41 18.90 35.16 10.08
N GLU A 42 18.20 35.76 11.05
CA GLU A 42 18.79 36.54 12.15
C GLU A 42 18.67 35.74 13.48
N PRO A 43 19.52 36.00 14.48
CA PRO A 43 19.86 35.00 15.49
C PRO A 43 18.88 34.89 16.67
N ASP A 44 18.42 33.67 16.91
CA ASP A 44 18.42 32.95 18.20
C ASP A 44 17.85 33.64 19.47
N THR A 45 17.05 34.69 19.31
CA THR A 45 15.99 35.03 20.27
C THR A 45 14.66 34.64 19.65
N GLY A 46 13.90 33.79 20.36
CA GLY A 46 12.56 33.38 19.96
C GLY A 46 11.63 34.57 19.70
N PRO A 47 10.52 34.36 18.98
CA PRO A 47 9.53 35.41 18.74
C PRO A 47 8.96 35.95 20.06
N ASP A 48 8.78 37.26 20.11
CA ASP A 48 8.00 37.96 21.15
C ASP A 48 6.52 37.82 20.76
N ASP A 49 5.99 36.61 20.94
CA ASP A 49 4.61 36.24 20.61
C ASP A 49 3.59 36.94 21.55
N GLY A 50 2.34 37.02 21.11
CA GLY A 50 1.25 37.59 21.90
C GLY A 50 0.96 36.80 23.19
N ARG A 51 0.47 37.49 24.24
CA ARG A 51 -0.09 36.81 25.41
C ARG A 51 -1.31 36.00 25.01
N GLY A 52 -1.41 34.75 25.46
CA GLY A 52 -2.49 33.83 25.14
C GLY A 52 -2.17 32.84 24.02
N THR A 53 -1.07 33.03 23.27
CA THR A 53 -0.66 32.11 22.19
C THR A 53 0.26 30.99 22.67
N GLU A 54 0.48 30.84 23.97
CA GLU A 54 1.46 29.90 24.53
C GLU A 54 1.14 28.44 24.18
N ALA A 55 -0.15 28.09 24.09
CA ALA A 55 -0.60 26.73 23.74
C ALA A 55 -0.44 26.40 22.24
N ALA A 56 -0.66 27.37 21.34
CA ALA A 56 -0.37 27.22 19.92
C ALA A 56 1.13 27.23 19.63
N ARG A 57 1.92 28.01 20.38
CA ARG A 57 3.39 27.96 20.36
C ARG A 57 3.89 26.55 20.69
N ALA A 58 3.42 25.97 21.80
CA ALA A 58 3.81 24.60 22.19
C ALA A 58 3.45 23.54 21.13
N ALA A 59 2.27 23.66 20.49
CA ALA A 59 1.86 22.80 19.38
C ALA A 59 2.79 22.97 18.17
N LEU A 60 3.01 24.21 17.72
CA LEU A 60 3.84 24.52 16.56
C LEU A 60 5.29 24.08 16.74
N ASP A 61 5.84 24.23 17.95
CA ASP A 61 7.18 23.79 18.30
C ASP A 61 7.32 22.25 18.33
N ARG A 62 6.24 21.48 18.57
CA ARG A 62 6.21 20.01 18.44
C ARG A 62 5.97 19.54 17.01
N LEU A 63 4.96 20.10 16.34
CA LEU A 63 4.58 19.73 14.97
C LEU A 63 5.68 20.10 13.95
N ALA A 64 6.34 21.25 14.13
CA ALA A 64 7.27 21.79 13.14
C ALA A 64 8.57 22.39 13.74
N PRO A 65 9.29 21.69 14.64
CA PRO A 65 10.41 22.23 15.44
C PRO A 65 11.51 22.94 14.63
N ARG A 66 11.76 22.48 13.39
CA ARG A 66 12.78 23.05 12.50
C ARG A 66 12.42 24.44 11.95
N ILE A 67 11.13 24.79 11.92
CA ILE A 67 10.62 26.04 11.32
C ILE A 67 9.75 26.87 12.26
N ALA A 68 9.25 26.32 13.37
CA ALA A 68 8.34 26.98 14.30
C ALA A 68 8.80 28.38 14.77
N HIS A 69 10.10 28.54 15.05
CA HIS A 69 10.73 29.81 15.46
C HIS A 69 10.71 30.93 14.40
N ARG A 70 10.28 30.64 13.16
CA ARG A 70 10.21 31.57 12.03
C ARG A 70 8.88 32.32 11.96
N PHE A 71 7.87 31.81 12.66
CA PHE A 71 6.52 32.38 12.76
C PHE A 71 6.37 33.19 14.04
N VAL A 72 5.66 34.31 13.97
CA VAL A 72 5.19 35.10 15.11
C VAL A 72 3.69 34.86 15.26
N LEU A 73 3.23 34.59 16.48
CA LEU A 73 1.83 34.29 16.79
C LEU A 73 1.17 35.49 17.47
N GLU A 74 -0.03 35.87 17.04
CA GLU A 74 -0.81 36.96 17.62
C GLU A 74 -2.29 36.58 17.76
N LEU A 75 -2.96 37.04 18.83
CA LEU A 75 -4.42 36.96 18.92
C LEU A 75 -5.05 38.19 18.27
N GLU A 76 -6.00 37.95 17.37
CA GLU A 76 -6.89 38.97 16.81
C GLU A 76 -8.05 39.26 17.79
N PRO A 77 -8.73 40.43 17.68
CA PRO A 77 -9.93 40.68 18.47
C PRO A 77 -11.04 39.68 18.11
N PRO A 78 -11.85 39.20 19.08
CA PRO A 78 -12.96 38.28 18.81
C PRO A 78 -13.95 38.81 17.78
N THR A 79 -14.42 37.91 16.92
CA THR A 79 -15.39 38.14 15.84
C THR A 79 -16.79 37.64 16.22
N ASP A 80 -17.82 38.13 15.52
CA ASP A 80 -19.16 37.47 15.51
C ASP A 80 -19.17 36.19 14.64
N GLU A 81 -18.08 35.96 13.89
CA GLU A 81 -17.79 34.75 13.10
C GLU A 81 -17.21 33.65 14.01
N GLY A 82 -17.41 32.37 13.65
CA GLY A 82 -17.01 31.22 14.46
C GLY A 82 -15.49 30.99 14.57
N GLY A 83 -14.70 31.71 13.78
CA GLY A 83 -13.25 31.79 13.87
C GLY A 83 -12.68 32.58 12.69
N SER A 84 -11.54 33.25 12.88
CA SER A 84 -10.88 34.03 11.83
C SER A 84 -9.35 33.98 11.96
N PHE A 85 -8.64 34.13 10.84
CA PHE A 85 -7.19 34.30 10.83
C PHE A 85 -6.66 35.20 9.71
N THR A 86 -5.51 35.85 9.98
CA THR A 86 -4.68 36.59 9.04
C THR A 86 -3.29 35.95 8.92
N ILE A 87 -2.80 35.77 7.70
CA ILE A 87 -1.40 35.39 7.41
C ILE A 87 -0.72 36.56 6.67
N GLU A 88 0.31 37.15 7.26
CA GLU A 88 1.03 38.28 6.66
C GLU A 88 2.56 38.23 6.81
N ALA A 89 3.26 38.96 5.93
CA ALA A 89 4.71 39.14 6.00
C ALA A 89 5.04 40.48 6.68
N ARG A 90 5.52 40.43 7.94
CA ARG A 90 5.81 41.64 8.74
C ARG A 90 7.21 41.57 9.34
N ASN A 91 7.96 42.67 9.24
CA ASN A 91 9.31 42.81 9.81
C ASN A 91 10.27 41.64 9.49
N ASN A 92 10.24 41.11 8.28
CA ASN A 92 11.05 39.95 7.86
C ASN A 92 10.78 38.70 8.73
N ARG A 93 9.51 38.46 9.07
CA ARG A 93 8.96 37.22 9.63
C ARG A 93 7.57 36.95 9.01
N ILE A 94 7.08 35.73 9.16
CA ILE A 94 5.67 35.39 8.87
C ILE A 94 4.89 35.56 10.16
N VAL A 95 3.76 36.25 10.10
CA VAL A 95 2.83 36.41 11.21
C VAL A 95 1.61 35.54 10.95
N LEU A 96 1.24 34.78 11.97
CA LEU A 96 0.01 33.99 12.03
C LEU A 96 -0.84 34.61 13.14
N ALA A 97 -1.86 35.37 12.76
CA ALA A 97 -2.79 35.99 13.69
C ALA A 97 -4.15 35.29 13.60
N GLY A 98 -4.83 35.04 14.73
CA GLY A 98 -6.15 34.41 14.71
C GLY A 98 -7.00 34.71 15.95
N SER A 99 -8.30 34.41 15.87
CA SER A 99 -9.28 34.64 16.95
C SER A 99 -8.94 33.91 18.25
N ASP A 100 -8.24 32.79 18.15
CA ASP A 100 -7.93 31.84 19.21
C ASP A 100 -6.76 30.92 18.78
N ASN A 101 -6.34 30.00 19.66
CA ASN A 101 -5.21 29.09 19.39
C ASN A 101 -5.50 28.06 18.29
N VAL A 102 -6.76 27.66 18.06
CA VAL A 102 -7.15 26.79 16.94
C VAL A 102 -7.01 27.55 15.62
N ALA A 103 -7.55 28.77 15.53
CA ALA A 103 -7.43 29.61 14.34
C ALA A 103 -5.98 29.98 13.98
N ILE A 104 -5.11 30.20 14.97
CA ILE A 104 -3.67 30.39 14.75
C ILE A 104 -3.00 29.14 14.14
N LEU A 105 -3.42 27.94 14.56
CA LEU A 105 -2.88 26.69 14.02
C LEU A 105 -3.45 26.38 12.63
N SER A 106 -4.73 26.64 12.36
CA SER A 106 -5.27 26.58 10.99
C SER A 106 -4.62 27.61 10.05
N ALA A 107 -4.17 28.76 10.56
CA ALA A 107 -3.36 29.71 9.79
C ALA A 107 -1.97 29.15 9.42
N PHE A 108 -1.36 28.34 10.31
CA PHE A 108 -0.13 27.61 10.00
C PHE A 108 -0.37 26.52 8.93
N ASP A 109 -1.44 25.75 9.08
CA ASP A 109 -1.83 24.69 8.15
C ASP A 109 -2.08 25.22 6.73
N TYR A 110 -2.94 26.23 6.63
CA TYR A 110 -3.23 26.92 5.38
C TYR A 110 -1.96 27.52 4.74
N TYR A 111 -1.03 28.03 5.56
CA TYR A 111 0.27 28.52 5.09
C TYR A 111 1.14 27.38 4.53
N LEU A 112 1.17 26.21 5.18
CA LEU A 112 1.90 25.05 4.68
C LEU A 112 1.34 24.60 3.32
N GLU A 113 0.04 24.32 3.23
CA GLU A 113 -0.59 23.80 2.00
C GLU A 113 -0.44 24.81 0.83
N ASN A 114 -0.91 26.04 1.04
CA ASN A 114 -1.15 27.00 -0.04
C ASN A 114 0.04 27.90 -0.37
N ILE A 115 1.07 27.99 0.49
CA ILE A 115 2.24 28.86 0.26
C ILE A 115 3.57 28.09 0.30
N ALA A 116 3.82 27.25 1.31
CA ALA A 116 5.12 26.62 1.50
C ALA A 116 5.28 25.24 0.85
N HIS A 117 4.19 24.64 0.38
CA HIS A 117 4.11 23.26 -0.13
C HIS A 117 4.53 22.25 0.95
N GLY A 118 3.80 22.27 2.06
CA GLY A 118 3.90 21.34 3.18
C GLY A 118 2.55 20.79 3.59
N GLN A 119 2.57 19.69 4.35
CA GLN A 119 1.42 19.07 4.97
C GLN A 119 1.87 18.37 6.25
N ILE A 120 1.02 18.36 7.28
CA ILE A 120 1.24 17.60 8.52
C ILE A 120 -0.01 16.75 8.74
N SER A 121 0.12 15.44 8.88
CA SER A 121 -1.04 14.54 8.85
C SER A 121 -0.89 13.29 9.74
N ARG A 122 -1.97 12.54 9.92
CA ARG A 122 -1.91 11.21 10.56
C ARG A 122 -1.14 10.18 9.74
N MET A 123 -1.05 10.40 8.42
CA MET A 123 -0.46 9.46 7.45
C MET A 123 0.84 10.06 6.86
N GLY A 124 1.75 10.45 7.77
CA GLY A 124 3.05 11.04 7.51
C GLY A 124 3.06 12.56 7.32
N ASP A 125 4.25 13.15 7.50
CA ASP A 125 4.49 14.60 7.39
C ASP A 125 5.41 14.98 6.23
N ASN A 126 5.16 16.14 5.62
CA ASN A 126 6.08 16.83 4.72
C ASN A 126 6.26 18.29 5.16
N ILE A 127 7.36 18.58 5.87
CA ILE A 127 7.64 19.89 6.46
C ILE A 127 8.69 20.64 5.61
N PRO A 128 8.31 21.71 4.88
CA PRO A 128 9.17 22.37 3.90
C PRO A 128 10.26 23.22 4.58
N VAL A 129 11.49 23.13 4.04
CA VAL A 129 12.65 23.90 4.50
C VAL A 129 12.64 25.33 3.94
N ARG A 130 11.87 25.59 2.88
CA ARG A 130 11.68 26.93 2.30
C ARG A 130 10.35 27.49 2.77
N LEU A 131 10.38 28.72 3.28
CA LEU A 131 9.21 29.43 3.78
C LEU A 131 9.05 30.73 2.96
N PRO A 132 8.26 30.73 1.87
CA PRO A 132 7.96 31.94 1.12
C PRO A 132 7.14 32.92 1.97
N ALA A 133 7.40 34.22 1.82
CA ALA A 133 6.50 35.24 2.36
C ALA A 133 5.18 35.26 1.54
N PRO A 134 3.99 35.41 2.16
CA PRO A 134 2.76 35.68 1.42
C PRO A 134 2.90 36.98 0.60
N ALA A 135 2.39 36.98 -0.63
CA ALA A 135 2.52 38.11 -1.55
C ALA A 135 1.71 39.34 -1.11
N GLU A 136 0.59 39.11 -0.43
CA GLU A 136 -0.26 40.09 0.25
C GLU A 136 -0.91 39.44 1.49
N PRO A 137 -1.38 40.21 2.49
CA PRO A 137 -2.00 39.64 3.69
C PRO A 137 -3.26 38.83 3.38
N ILE A 138 -3.20 37.51 3.55
CA ILE A 138 -4.33 36.60 3.38
C ILE A 138 -5.21 36.69 4.63
N ARG A 139 -6.53 36.66 4.44
CA ARG A 139 -7.51 36.56 5.53
C ARG A 139 -8.53 35.48 5.24
N LYS A 140 -8.91 34.75 6.28
CA LYS A 140 -9.93 33.71 6.28
C LYS A 140 -10.81 33.86 7.50
N SER A 141 -12.09 33.51 7.36
CA SER A 141 -13.02 33.37 8.46
C SER A 141 -13.98 32.22 8.16
N THR A 142 -14.65 31.71 9.19
CA THR A 142 -15.68 30.69 9.05
C THR A 142 -16.95 31.09 9.80
N ALA A 143 -18.10 30.85 9.19
CA ALA A 143 -19.39 31.00 9.85
C ALA A 143 -19.76 29.77 10.71
N TYR A 144 -18.99 28.67 10.63
CA TYR A 144 -19.18 27.48 11.44
C TYR A 144 -18.68 27.71 12.87
N GLN A 145 -19.62 27.91 13.79
CA GLN A 145 -19.35 28.08 15.23
C GLN A 145 -18.75 26.82 15.84
N ILE A 146 -19.21 25.66 15.38
CA ILE A 146 -18.73 24.35 15.82
C ILE A 146 -18.08 23.60 14.64
N ARG A 147 -16.84 23.16 14.82
CA ARG A 147 -16.19 22.15 13.98
C ARG A 147 -15.88 20.97 14.90
N ASP A 148 -16.73 19.98 14.81
CA ASP A 148 -16.82 18.83 15.70
C ASP A 148 -16.05 17.61 15.16
N ALA A 149 -15.59 16.72 16.04
CA ALA A 149 -14.83 15.54 15.67
C ALA A 149 -15.09 14.33 16.58
N TYR A 150 -14.95 13.16 15.95
CA TYR A 150 -15.05 11.81 16.49
C TYR A 150 -16.46 11.27 16.78
N ASN A 151 -16.65 10.06 16.27
CA ASN A 151 -17.67 9.11 16.70
C ASN A 151 -17.13 8.30 17.89
N PHE A 152 -17.98 7.82 18.81
CA PHE A 152 -17.55 6.96 19.93
C PHE A 152 -16.61 5.82 19.49
N THR A 153 -16.87 5.24 18.32
CA THR A 153 -16.18 4.04 17.81
C THR A 153 -14.71 4.22 17.45
N VAL A 154 -14.22 5.43 17.16
CA VAL A 154 -12.77 5.64 16.86
C VAL A 154 -11.89 5.39 18.09
N ALA A 155 -12.45 5.52 19.29
CA ALA A 155 -11.79 5.10 20.52
C ALA A 155 -11.65 3.58 20.68
N GLY A 156 -12.35 2.79 19.87
CA GLY A 156 -12.17 1.35 19.75
C GLY A 156 -11.26 1.00 18.58
N TYR A 157 -11.47 1.59 17.39
CA TYR A 157 -10.78 1.18 16.17
C TYR A 157 -9.44 1.88 15.89
N THR A 158 -9.15 3.06 16.46
CA THR A 158 -7.85 3.74 16.22
C THR A 158 -7.07 3.97 17.50
N TYR A 159 -7.67 4.53 18.56
CA TYR A 159 -6.91 4.97 19.76
C TYR A 159 -7.18 4.28 21.12
N PRO A 160 -7.66 3.01 21.21
CA PRO A 160 -7.86 2.36 22.52
C PRO A 160 -6.56 2.20 23.33
N PHE A 161 -5.40 2.12 22.67
CA PHE A 161 -4.12 1.79 23.29
C PHE A 161 -3.04 2.87 23.12
N TRP A 162 -3.37 4.03 22.56
CA TRP A 162 -2.46 5.19 22.47
C TRP A 162 -2.00 5.69 23.84
N ASP A 163 -0.74 6.10 23.95
CA ASP A 163 -0.23 6.81 25.13
C ASP A 163 -0.27 8.34 24.95
N TRP A 164 0.48 9.07 25.77
CA TRP A 164 0.46 10.53 25.74
C TRP A 164 1.06 11.14 24.47
N GLU A 165 2.12 10.56 23.90
CA GLU A 165 2.81 11.21 22.76
C GLU A 165 1.95 11.17 21.49
N GLU A 166 1.21 10.08 21.28
CA GLU A 166 0.20 9.93 20.24
C GLU A 166 -0.98 10.89 20.46
N TRP A 167 -1.53 10.95 21.67
CA TRP A 167 -2.64 11.85 22.00
C TRP A 167 -2.27 13.33 21.96
N GLU A 168 -1.07 13.73 22.38
CA GLU A 168 -0.62 15.12 22.32
C GLU A 168 -0.46 15.59 20.87
N ARG A 169 0.09 14.73 20.00
CA ARG A 169 0.13 14.99 18.55
C ARG A 169 -1.28 15.08 17.96
N GLU A 170 -2.18 14.15 18.29
CA GLU A 170 -3.55 14.16 17.75
C GLU A 170 -4.32 15.42 18.17
N ILE A 171 -4.22 15.86 19.43
CA ILE A 171 -4.88 17.09 19.90
C ILE A 171 -4.31 18.32 19.19
N ASP A 172 -3.00 18.37 18.94
CA ASP A 172 -2.39 19.42 18.11
C ASP A 172 -2.87 19.34 16.64
N LEU A 173 -3.07 18.13 16.07
CA LEU A 173 -3.65 17.92 14.73
C LEU A 173 -5.13 18.33 14.63
N LEU A 174 -5.92 18.16 15.69
CA LEU A 174 -7.30 18.66 15.75
C LEU A 174 -7.33 20.19 15.68
N ALA A 175 -6.50 20.87 16.47
CA ALA A 175 -6.41 22.33 16.42
C ALA A 175 -5.86 22.85 15.08
N LEU A 176 -4.86 22.17 14.51
CA LEU A 176 -4.38 22.40 13.13
C LEU A 176 -5.55 22.35 12.13
N SER A 177 -6.34 21.28 12.21
CA SER A 177 -7.55 21.01 11.41
C SER A 177 -8.71 22.00 11.61
N GLY A 178 -8.61 22.95 12.53
CA GLY A 178 -9.67 23.92 12.84
C GLY A 178 -10.79 23.38 13.74
N VAL A 179 -10.65 22.16 14.27
CA VAL A 179 -11.60 21.53 15.19
C VAL A 179 -11.59 22.28 16.53
N ASN A 180 -12.77 22.61 17.04
CA ASN A 180 -12.95 23.28 18.34
C ASN A 180 -13.91 22.54 19.29
N HIS A 181 -14.36 21.35 18.93
CA HIS A 181 -15.22 20.49 19.74
C HIS A 181 -14.90 19.02 19.42
N ALA A 182 -14.66 18.14 20.39
CA ALA A 182 -14.36 16.73 20.11
C ALA A 182 -14.63 15.78 21.28
N LEU A 183 -15.01 14.53 20.97
CA LEU A 183 -15.34 13.48 21.95
C LEU A 183 -14.11 12.79 22.55
N VAL A 184 -14.06 12.71 23.90
CA VAL A 184 -13.02 11.97 24.64
C VAL A 184 -13.66 10.90 25.52
N THR A 185 -13.31 9.64 25.28
CA THR A 185 -13.86 8.47 26.01
C THR A 185 -12.86 7.80 26.95
N ILE A 186 -11.55 8.05 26.77
CA ILE A 186 -10.49 7.38 27.54
C ILE A 186 -10.48 7.84 29.00
N GLY A 187 -10.41 6.87 29.92
CA GLY A 187 -10.44 7.10 31.36
C GLY A 187 -11.85 7.17 31.95
N GLN A 188 -12.89 7.30 31.13
CA GLN A 188 -14.28 7.40 31.58
C GLN A 188 -14.75 6.15 32.32
N GLU A 189 -14.16 4.99 32.05
CA GLU A 189 -14.38 3.76 32.82
C GLU A 189 -14.21 3.94 34.34
N ALA A 190 -13.36 4.88 34.79
CA ALA A 190 -13.20 5.22 36.19
C ALA A 190 -14.48 5.81 36.81
N VAL A 191 -15.26 6.55 36.03
CA VAL A 191 -16.54 7.15 36.47
C VAL A 191 -17.56 6.06 36.78
N TRP A 192 -17.69 5.07 35.87
CA TRP A 192 -18.53 3.90 36.09
C TRP A 192 -18.03 3.03 37.26
N TYR A 193 -16.71 2.84 37.39
CA TYR A 193 -16.08 2.11 38.51
C TYR A 193 -16.37 2.76 39.87
N ASP A 194 -16.22 4.08 39.98
CA ASP A 194 -16.50 4.84 41.20
C ASP A 194 -18.01 4.83 41.53
N THR A 195 -18.87 4.95 40.51
CA THR A 195 -20.33 4.99 40.65
C THR A 195 -20.88 3.67 41.19
N TRP A 196 -20.54 2.53 40.60
CA TRP A 196 -21.11 1.24 41.00
C TRP A 196 -20.72 0.80 42.42
N GLN A 197 -19.55 1.25 42.90
CA GLN A 197 -19.15 1.07 44.30
C GLN A 197 -20.01 1.84 45.31
N ARG A 198 -20.81 2.84 44.87
CA ARG A 198 -21.84 3.49 45.71
C ARG A 198 -23.17 2.75 45.72
N PHE A 199 -23.52 2.06 44.63
CA PHE A 199 -24.81 1.36 44.45
C PHE A 199 -24.74 -0.16 44.70
N GLY A 200 -23.90 -0.57 45.65
CA GLY A 200 -23.88 -1.91 46.22
C GLY A 200 -23.02 -2.95 45.48
N TYR A 201 -22.21 -2.54 44.51
CA TYR A 201 -21.24 -3.42 43.86
C TYR A 201 -19.88 -3.36 44.56
N SER A 202 -19.18 -4.49 44.61
CA SER A 202 -17.77 -4.52 45.00
C SER A 202 -16.86 -4.03 43.88
N ALA A 203 -15.63 -3.64 44.23
CA ALA A 203 -14.60 -3.26 43.26
C ALA A 203 -14.26 -4.38 42.25
N GLU A 204 -14.52 -5.65 42.59
CA GLU A 204 -14.35 -6.78 41.65
C GLU A 204 -15.51 -6.84 40.65
N GLU A 205 -16.75 -6.75 41.12
CA GLU A 205 -17.95 -6.77 40.27
C GLU A 205 -18.00 -5.55 39.33
N ALA A 206 -17.66 -4.36 39.83
CA ALA A 206 -17.63 -3.14 39.03
C ALA A 206 -16.60 -3.22 37.89
N ARG A 207 -15.40 -3.76 38.15
CA ARG A 207 -14.36 -3.97 37.13
C ARG A 207 -14.65 -5.12 36.17
N ALA A 208 -15.39 -6.13 36.60
CA ALA A 208 -15.83 -7.24 35.75
C ALA A 208 -16.96 -6.82 34.79
N TRP A 209 -17.74 -5.78 35.13
CA TRP A 209 -18.77 -5.21 34.25
C TRP A 209 -18.18 -4.28 33.18
N ILE A 210 -17.09 -3.58 33.47
CA ILE A 210 -16.38 -2.70 32.53
C ILE A 210 -15.61 -3.55 31.50
N SER A 211 -15.87 -3.35 30.22
CA SER A 211 -15.13 -4.01 29.12
C SER A 211 -13.75 -3.38 28.92
N PRO A 212 -12.74 -4.15 28.46
CA PRO A 212 -11.42 -3.62 28.09
C PRO A 212 -11.44 -2.60 26.93
N PRO A 213 -10.35 -1.80 26.77
CA PRO A 213 -10.33 -0.56 26.00
C PRO A 213 -10.93 -0.60 24.59
N ALA A 214 -10.63 -1.63 23.79
CA ALA A 214 -11.09 -1.67 22.40
C ALA A 214 -12.61 -1.72 22.29
N HIS A 215 -13.31 -2.28 23.29
CA HIS A 215 -14.77 -2.48 23.27
C HIS A 215 -15.55 -1.49 24.15
N GLN A 216 -14.88 -0.58 24.85
CA GLN A 216 -15.51 0.48 25.66
C GLN A 216 -16.53 1.36 24.89
N PRO A 217 -16.34 1.74 23.61
CA PRO A 217 -17.29 2.58 22.89
C PRO A 217 -18.72 2.06 22.90
N TRP A 218 -18.91 0.77 22.66
CA TRP A 218 -20.23 0.15 22.61
C TRP A 218 -20.81 -0.09 24.00
N GLN A 219 -20.00 -0.07 25.05
CA GLN A 219 -20.50 -0.05 26.43
C GLN A 219 -21.01 1.34 26.83
N PHE A 220 -20.31 2.41 26.45
CA PHE A 220 -20.79 3.78 26.70
C PHE A 220 -22.04 4.11 25.84
N MET A 221 -22.12 3.60 24.61
CA MET A 221 -23.36 3.61 23.79
C MET A 221 -24.40 2.56 24.24
N SER A 222 -24.27 1.96 25.42
CA SER A 222 -25.27 1.08 26.04
C SER A 222 -25.66 -0.17 25.23
N ASN A 223 -24.74 -0.68 24.40
CA ASN A 223 -24.93 -1.85 23.52
C ASN A 223 -24.34 -3.16 24.10
N MET A 224 -23.33 -3.09 24.97
CA MET A 224 -22.68 -4.28 25.56
C MET A 224 -22.09 -4.00 26.95
N HIS A 225 -21.71 -5.06 27.67
CA HIS A 225 -20.90 -4.99 28.90
C HIS A 225 -20.17 -6.32 29.16
N SER A 226 -19.33 -6.34 30.21
CA SER A 226 -18.66 -7.54 30.75
C SER A 226 -17.81 -8.35 29.75
N PHE A 227 -17.31 -7.75 28.67
CA PHE A 227 -16.49 -8.46 27.68
C PHE A 227 -15.06 -8.74 28.17
N ALA A 228 -14.42 -9.77 27.60
CA ALA A 228 -13.00 -10.14 27.78
C ALA A 228 -12.46 -10.28 29.23
N GLY A 229 -13.33 -10.32 30.26
CA GLY A 229 -12.93 -10.42 31.66
C GLY A 229 -12.56 -9.10 32.34
N GLY A 230 -12.81 -7.97 31.69
CA GLY A 230 -12.70 -6.63 32.27
C GLY A 230 -11.27 -6.17 32.62
N MET A 231 -11.17 -5.20 33.52
CA MET A 231 -9.95 -4.39 33.73
C MET A 231 -9.37 -4.51 35.14
N SER A 232 -8.06 -4.24 35.31
CA SER A 232 -7.50 -3.99 36.65
C SER A 232 -7.79 -2.56 37.11
N GLU A 233 -7.76 -2.35 38.42
CA GLU A 233 -7.83 -1.03 39.04
C GLU A 233 -6.65 -0.16 38.59
N GLY A 234 -5.44 -0.74 38.49
CA GLY A 234 -4.25 -0.02 38.01
C GLY A 234 -4.37 0.47 36.57
N LEU A 235 -5.02 -0.29 35.68
CA LEU A 235 -5.27 0.12 34.29
C LEU A 235 -6.30 1.27 34.22
N ILE A 236 -7.38 1.19 35.01
CA ILE A 236 -8.42 2.22 35.11
C ILE A 236 -7.80 3.55 35.59
N GLU A 237 -7.00 3.52 36.66
CA GLU A 237 -6.36 4.73 37.21
C GLU A 237 -5.35 5.36 36.24
N GLN A 238 -4.56 4.57 35.52
CA GLN A 238 -3.63 5.09 34.51
C GLN A 238 -4.37 5.76 33.33
N ARG A 239 -5.49 5.17 32.88
CA ARG A 239 -6.30 5.73 31.79
C ARG A 239 -7.08 6.96 32.23
N ALA A 240 -7.52 7.04 33.49
CA ALA A 240 -8.13 8.24 34.07
C ALA A 240 -7.17 9.44 34.07
N GLU A 241 -5.90 9.24 34.48
CA GLU A 241 -4.89 10.30 34.44
C GLU A 241 -4.54 10.72 32.99
N LEU A 242 -4.49 9.78 32.04
CA LEU A 242 -4.32 10.12 30.62
C LEU A 242 -5.52 10.94 30.08
N GLY A 243 -6.76 10.49 30.34
CA GLY A 243 -7.98 11.22 29.96
C GLY A 243 -8.03 12.63 30.55
N ARG A 244 -7.60 12.81 31.81
CA ARG A 244 -7.50 14.13 32.44
C ARG A 244 -6.49 15.04 31.72
N ARG A 245 -5.31 14.52 31.37
CA ARG A 245 -4.30 15.28 30.61
C ARG A 245 -4.77 15.67 29.21
N ILE A 246 -5.52 14.79 28.53
CA ILE A 246 -6.15 15.06 27.23
C ILE A 246 -7.16 16.21 27.35
N VAL A 247 -8.10 16.10 28.29
CA VAL A 247 -9.14 17.10 28.56
C VAL A 247 -8.53 18.45 28.93
N ASP A 248 -7.46 18.48 29.72
CA ASP A 248 -6.74 19.73 30.05
C ASP A 248 -6.03 20.33 28.82
N ARG A 249 -5.36 19.52 27.98
CA ARG A 249 -4.67 19.98 26.77
C ARG A 249 -5.62 20.50 25.69
N MET A 250 -6.82 19.94 25.59
CA MET A 250 -7.87 20.46 24.72
C MET A 250 -8.32 21.86 25.17
N ARG A 251 -8.56 22.05 26.47
CA ARG A 251 -8.89 23.37 27.06
C ARG A 251 -7.76 24.40 26.82
N GLU A 252 -6.49 24.01 26.89
CA GLU A 252 -5.36 24.92 26.58
C GLU A 252 -5.40 25.48 25.15
N LEU A 253 -5.78 24.65 24.17
CA LEU A 253 -5.88 25.05 22.76
C LEU A 253 -7.21 25.74 22.43
N GLY A 254 -8.22 25.66 23.29
CA GLY A 254 -9.57 26.16 22.99
C GLY A 254 -10.45 25.16 22.24
N ILE A 255 -10.16 23.86 22.36
CA ILE A 255 -11.06 22.78 21.94
C ILE A 255 -11.96 22.40 23.13
N THR A 256 -13.29 22.46 22.94
CA THR A 256 -14.25 21.93 23.91
C THR A 256 -14.19 20.40 23.94
N PRO A 257 -13.84 19.77 25.07
CA PRO A 257 -13.96 18.32 25.20
C PRO A 257 -15.42 17.95 25.44
N VAL A 258 -15.89 16.88 24.80
CA VAL A 258 -17.19 16.24 25.10
C VAL A 258 -16.90 14.92 25.81
N LEU A 259 -17.65 14.62 26.87
CA LEU A 259 -17.54 13.34 27.59
C LEU A 259 -18.81 12.48 27.43
N PRO A 260 -18.72 11.15 27.49
CA PRO A 260 -19.88 10.26 27.66
C PRO A 260 -20.68 10.60 28.93
N GLY A 261 -21.95 10.94 28.76
CA GLY A 261 -22.88 11.21 29.87
C GLY A 261 -23.71 9.98 30.27
N PHE A 262 -24.50 10.12 31.33
CA PHE A 262 -25.23 8.99 31.91
C PHE A 262 -26.60 8.76 31.27
N SER A 263 -26.69 7.77 30.37
CA SER A 263 -27.94 7.36 29.70
C SER A 263 -28.96 6.62 30.59
N GLY A 264 -28.56 6.20 31.79
CA GLY A 264 -29.33 5.31 32.67
C GLY A 264 -28.91 3.83 32.63
N SER A 265 -27.88 3.44 31.87
CA SER A 265 -27.41 2.04 31.84
C SER A 265 -26.77 1.58 33.15
N VAL A 266 -27.26 0.48 33.70
CA VAL A 266 -26.84 -0.09 35.00
C VAL A 266 -26.38 -1.56 34.88
N PRO A 267 -25.60 -2.10 35.85
CA PRO A 267 -25.13 -3.48 35.82
C PRO A 267 -26.19 -4.51 36.19
N ASP A 268 -25.88 -5.78 35.96
CA ASP A 268 -26.76 -6.91 36.30
C ASP A 268 -27.19 -6.89 37.79
N GLY A 269 -28.47 -7.16 38.04
CA GLY A 269 -29.03 -7.23 39.39
C GLY A 269 -29.19 -5.88 40.10
N PHE A 270 -29.15 -4.75 39.38
CA PHE A 270 -29.19 -3.40 39.98
C PHE A 270 -30.42 -3.20 40.89
N ALA A 271 -31.59 -3.64 40.46
CA ALA A 271 -32.84 -3.54 41.22
C ALA A 271 -32.92 -4.47 42.44
N GLU A 272 -32.07 -5.50 42.50
CA GLU A 272 -31.95 -6.40 43.66
C GLU A 272 -31.10 -5.76 44.77
N ARG A 273 -30.10 -4.95 44.38
CA ARG A 273 -29.22 -4.20 45.29
C ARG A 273 -29.81 -2.85 45.71
N ASN A 274 -30.62 -2.23 44.86
CA ASN A 274 -31.16 -0.88 45.03
C ASN A 274 -32.70 -0.90 45.02
N PRO A 275 -33.35 -1.16 46.18
CA PRO A 275 -34.80 -1.36 46.26
C PRO A 275 -35.59 -0.11 45.83
N GLY A 276 -36.47 -0.28 44.85
CA GLY A 276 -37.26 0.81 44.26
C GLY A 276 -36.83 1.19 42.84
N ALA A 277 -35.68 0.68 42.35
CA ALA A 277 -35.29 0.83 40.95
C ALA A 277 -36.35 0.25 40.00
N ARG A 278 -36.76 1.05 39.00
CA ARG A 278 -37.48 0.58 37.82
C ARG A 278 -36.48 0.41 36.69
N VAL A 279 -36.03 -0.81 36.47
CA VAL A 279 -35.14 -1.17 35.35
C VAL A 279 -35.93 -1.76 34.19
N VAL A 280 -35.45 -1.54 32.97
CA VAL A 280 -36.01 -2.04 31.72
C VAL A 280 -34.95 -2.91 31.03
N PRO A 281 -35.13 -4.24 30.93
CA PRO A 281 -34.23 -5.11 30.19
C PRO A 281 -34.13 -4.69 28.72
N GLN A 282 -32.91 -4.48 28.22
CA GLN A 282 -32.69 -3.95 26.87
C GLN A 282 -32.53 -5.03 25.78
N GLY A 283 -32.39 -6.30 26.18
CA GLY A 283 -32.20 -7.43 25.24
C GLY A 283 -30.78 -7.52 24.72
N GLU A 284 -30.61 -8.10 23.54
CA GLU A 284 -29.30 -8.31 22.91
C GLU A 284 -29.05 -7.27 21.79
N TRP A 285 -27.79 -6.87 21.63
CA TRP A 285 -27.27 -6.18 20.44
C TRP A 285 -26.15 -7.05 19.87
N TYR A 286 -26.35 -7.54 18.64
CA TYR A 286 -25.48 -8.54 17.99
C TYR A 286 -25.00 -9.65 18.96
N GLY A 287 -25.94 -10.23 19.72
CA GLY A 287 -25.71 -11.31 20.68
C GLY A 287 -24.83 -10.97 21.90
N PHE A 288 -24.44 -9.71 22.09
CA PHE A 288 -24.00 -9.21 23.40
C PHE A 288 -25.22 -8.83 24.23
N MET A 289 -25.16 -9.11 25.54
CA MET A 289 -26.18 -8.60 26.46
C MET A 289 -26.02 -7.08 26.57
N ARG A 290 -27.12 -6.35 26.33
CA ARG A 290 -27.17 -4.91 26.61
C ARG A 290 -27.40 -4.71 28.12
N PRO A 291 -26.77 -3.71 28.77
CA PRO A 291 -27.05 -3.40 30.16
C PRO A 291 -28.53 -3.03 30.36
N GLU A 292 -29.08 -3.28 31.56
CA GLU A 292 -30.43 -2.83 31.87
C GLU A 292 -30.50 -1.29 31.89
N TRP A 293 -31.63 -0.72 31.49
CA TRP A 293 -31.85 0.72 31.50
C TRP A 293 -32.67 1.12 32.72
N LEU A 294 -32.10 1.92 33.62
CA LEU A 294 -32.78 2.53 34.74
C LEU A 294 -33.69 3.66 34.24
N ASP A 295 -34.97 3.60 34.60
CA ASP A 295 -35.99 4.59 34.22
C ASP A 295 -35.62 5.98 34.72
N THR A 296 -35.33 6.87 33.77
CA THR A 296 -34.83 8.22 34.00
C THR A 296 -35.85 9.16 34.64
N THR A 297 -37.13 8.75 34.69
CA THR A 297 -38.20 9.48 35.40
C THR A 297 -38.20 9.26 36.92
N THR A 298 -37.31 8.41 37.46
CA THR A 298 -37.28 8.03 38.88
C THR A 298 -36.30 8.86 39.72
N GLU A 299 -36.63 9.06 41.01
CA GLU A 299 -35.72 9.70 41.98
C GLU A 299 -34.36 8.97 42.07
N LEU A 300 -34.36 7.64 41.96
CA LEU A 300 -33.12 6.85 42.00
C LEU A 300 -32.23 7.07 40.77
N TYR A 301 -32.78 7.39 39.59
CA TYR A 301 -31.94 7.80 38.47
C TYR A 301 -31.19 9.11 38.77
N GLN A 302 -31.87 10.08 39.42
CA GLN A 302 -31.23 11.34 39.84
C GLN A 302 -30.11 11.08 40.86
N ASP A 303 -30.32 10.21 41.86
CA ASP A 303 -29.29 9.79 42.81
C ASP A 303 -28.06 9.16 42.11
N VAL A 304 -28.29 8.28 41.13
CA VAL A 304 -27.21 7.63 40.37
C VAL A 304 -26.47 8.62 39.47
N ALA A 305 -27.20 9.47 38.74
CA ALA A 305 -26.63 10.47 37.86
C ALA A 305 -25.81 11.52 38.65
N ALA A 306 -26.28 11.95 39.82
CA ALA A 306 -25.53 12.86 40.68
C ALA A 306 -24.20 12.26 41.16
N VAL A 307 -24.16 10.96 41.48
CA VAL A 307 -22.89 10.26 41.81
C VAL A 307 -21.99 10.11 40.57
N PHE A 308 -22.57 9.79 39.41
CA PHE A 308 -21.83 9.69 38.15
C PHE A 308 -21.16 11.00 37.79
N TYR A 309 -21.91 12.10 37.71
CA TYR A 309 -21.40 13.41 37.33
C TYR A 309 -20.44 14.00 38.38
N ALA A 310 -20.66 13.71 39.68
CA ALA A 310 -19.66 14.02 40.70
C ALA A 310 -18.34 13.25 40.49
N SER A 311 -18.40 11.97 40.17
CA SER A 311 -17.20 11.16 39.90
C SER A 311 -16.50 11.62 38.62
N GLN A 312 -17.23 11.96 37.56
CA GLN A 312 -16.66 12.53 36.33
C GLN A 312 -15.96 13.86 36.61
N ARG A 313 -16.58 14.73 37.42
CA ARG A 313 -16.00 16.02 37.85
C ARG A 313 -14.74 15.86 38.71
N ASP A 314 -14.74 14.92 39.65
CA ASP A 314 -13.57 14.63 40.51
C ASP A 314 -12.39 14.06 39.72
N ARG A 315 -12.65 13.39 38.58
CA ARG A 315 -11.64 12.79 37.69
C ARG A 315 -11.14 13.76 36.59
N PHE A 316 -12.01 14.58 36.00
CA PHE A 316 -11.72 15.36 34.77
C PHE A 316 -12.00 16.88 34.87
N GLY A 317 -12.51 17.37 36.00
CA GLY A 317 -13.02 18.74 36.15
C GLY A 317 -14.42 18.93 35.54
N SER A 318 -14.92 20.18 35.48
CA SER A 318 -16.19 20.46 34.79
C SER A 318 -16.02 20.27 33.27
N VAL A 319 -16.93 19.51 32.69
CA VAL A 319 -17.19 19.42 31.25
C VAL A 319 -18.72 19.48 31.08
N PRO A 320 -19.29 20.59 30.58
CA PRO A 320 -20.74 20.72 30.40
C PRO A 320 -21.28 19.89 29.23
N ASP A 321 -20.47 19.67 28.19
CA ASP A 321 -20.84 18.96 26.97
C ASP A 321 -20.81 17.43 27.17
N GLN A 322 -21.98 16.81 27.06
CA GLN A 322 -22.21 15.39 27.40
C GLN A 322 -22.86 14.64 26.24
N ALA A 323 -22.15 13.63 25.71
CA ALA A 323 -22.64 12.77 24.64
C ALA A 323 -23.49 11.61 25.21
N ILE A 324 -24.78 11.55 24.87
CA ILE A 324 -25.72 10.56 25.39
C ILE A 324 -26.69 10.08 24.30
N ASP A 325 -26.56 8.82 23.87
CA ASP A 325 -27.45 8.22 22.87
C ASP A 325 -28.50 7.29 23.48
N LEU A 326 -29.66 7.86 23.82
CA LEU A 326 -30.78 7.11 24.39
C LEU A 326 -31.34 6.10 23.37
N LEU A 327 -31.27 4.80 23.71
CA LEU A 327 -31.69 3.68 22.85
C LEU A 327 -30.91 3.57 21.52
N HIS A 328 -29.59 3.78 21.58
CA HIS A 328 -28.66 3.60 20.45
C HIS A 328 -28.78 2.20 19.81
N GLU A 329 -28.93 2.13 18.48
CA GLU A 329 -29.07 0.91 17.65
C GLU A 329 -30.06 -0.18 18.11
N GLY A 330 -30.97 0.11 19.04
CA GLY A 330 -31.91 -0.90 19.53
C GLY A 330 -32.54 -0.54 20.86
N GLY A 331 -32.57 -1.50 21.79
CA GLY A 331 -33.19 -1.34 23.10
C GLY A 331 -34.71 -1.15 23.04
N GLN A 332 -35.30 -0.82 24.19
CA GLN A 332 -36.72 -0.55 24.35
C GLN A 332 -37.01 0.34 25.56
N SER A 333 -38.02 1.22 25.48
CA SER A 333 -38.38 2.11 26.59
C SER A 333 -39.18 1.44 27.71
N GLY A 334 -39.61 0.18 27.56
CA GLY A 334 -40.36 -0.54 28.60
C GLY A 334 -41.70 0.11 29.00
N GLY A 335 -42.23 1.01 28.16
CA GLY A 335 -43.41 1.81 28.50
C GLY A 335 -43.12 3.03 29.39
N VAL A 336 -41.87 3.49 29.45
CA VAL A 336 -41.53 4.87 29.81
C VAL A 336 -41.82 5.77 28.60
N ASP A 337 -42.35 6.98 28.82
CA ASP A 337 -42.50 8.00 27.78
C ASP A 337 -41.14 8.66 27.49
N LEU A 338 -40.77 8.80 26.22
CA LEU A 338 -39.44 9.28 25.84
C LEU A 338 -39.25 10.80 26.03
N THR A 339 -40.35 11.56 26.11
CA THR A 339 -40.33 12.99 26.46
C THR A 339 -40.04 13.15 27.95
N GLU A 340 -40.75 12.39 28.80
CA GLU A 340 -40.51 12.37 30.25
C GLU A 340 -39.11 11.81 30.57
N ALA A 341 -38.65 10.82 29.81
CA ALA A 341 -37.31 10.25 29.95
C ALA A 341 -36.20 11.24 29.60
N ALA A 342 -36.37 12.03 28.53
CA ALA A 342 -35.44 13.10 28.16
C ALA A 342 -35.42 14.22 29.22
N GLN A 343 -36.59 14.60 29.76
CA GLN A 343 -36.70 15.56 30.86
C GLN A 343 -36.00 15.06 32.14
N GLY A 344 -36.02 13.75 32.42
CA GLY A 344 -35.24 13.14 33.49
C GLY A 344 -33.73 13.29 33.30
N ILE A 345 -33.23 13.07 32.09
CA ILE A 345 -31.81 13.26 31.73
C ILE A 345 -31.42 14.75 31.83
N VAL A 346 -32.25 15.65 31.28
CA VAL A 346 -32.10 17.11 31.40
C VAL A 346 -31.99 17.56 32.85
N ALA A 347 -32.90 17.12 33.74
CA ALA A 347 -32.86 17.50 35.15
C ALA A 347 -31.58 17.01 35.87
N ALA A 348 -30.97 15.91 35.41
CA ALA A 348 -29.69 15.44 35.94
C ALA A 348 -28.49 16.24 35.38
N LEU A 349 -28.56 16.68 34.12
CA LEU A 349 -27.56 17.55 33.49
C LEU A 349 -27.57 18.96 34.10
N GLU A 350 -28.75 19.55 34.31
CA GLU A 350 -28.94 20.84 35.02
C GLU A 350 -28.38 20.83 36.46
N GLN A 351 -28.36 19.65 37.10
CA GLN A 351 -27.75 19.47 38.43
C GLN A 351 -26.23 19.22 38.37
N HIS A 352 -25.70 18.81 37.22
CA HIS A 352 -24.27 18.75 36.97
C HIS A 352 -23.75 20.16 36.69
N ASP A 353 -24.15 20.77 35.58
CA ASP A 353 -23.63 22.06 35.10
C ASP A 353 -24.76 22.89 34.46
N GLU A 354 -24.79 24.22 34.70
CA GLU A 354 -25.91 25.06 34.22
C GLU A 354 -25.78 25.43 32.72
N ASP A 355 -24.56 25.39 32.18
CA ASP A 355 -24.25 25.63 30.75
C ASP A 355 -24.15 24.31 29.94
N TYR A 356 -24.80 23.23 30.37
CA TYR A 356 -24.67 21.90 29.74
C TYR A 356 -25.14 21.86 28.27
N VAL A 357 -24.53 20.97 27.47
CA VAL A 357 -24.97 20.65 26.11
C VAL A 357 -25.11 19.13 25.96
N TRP A 358 -26.31 18.66 25.67
CA TRP A 358 -26.55 17.25 25.32
C TRP A 358 -26.20 17.02 23.85
N VAL A 359 -25.07 16.36 23.60
CA VAL A 359 -24.61 15.97 22.26
C VAL A 359 -25.24 14.62 21.87
N ILE A 360 -25.82 14.52 20.66
CA ILE A 360 -26.61 13.36 20.20
C ILE A 360 -26.18 12.92 18.80
N GLN A 361 -25.85 11.63 18.63
CA GLN A 361 -25.55 11.06 17.31
C GLN A 361 -26.84 10.83 16.51
N ALA A 362 -26.92 11.38 15.30
CA ALA A 362 -28.08 11.19 14.41
C ALA A 362 -28.08 9.84 13.65
N TRP A 363 -27.66 8.76 14.32
CA TRP A 363 -27.52 7.42 13.75
C TRP A 363 -28.79 6.57 13.88
N GLY A 364 -29.04 5.66 12.93
CA GLY A 364 -30.14 4.68 12.97
C GLY A 364 -31.51 5.24 13.36
N GLY A 365 -31.94 4.97 14.61
CA GLY A 365 -33.19 5.45 15.19
C GLY A 365 -33.11 6.75 16.01
N ASN A 366 -31.91 7.26 16.32
CA ASN A 366 -31.64 8.36 17.24
C ASN A 366 -31.15 9.64 16.51
N PRO A 367 -31.51 10.88 16.88
CA PRO A 367 -32.57 11.24 17.81
C PRO A 367 -33.95 10.82 17.29
N ARG A 368 -34.82 10.54 18.25
CA ARG A 368 -36.26 10.47 18.06
C ARG A 368 -36.88 11.84 18.34
N ARG A 369 -38.08 12.09 17.80
CA ARG A 369 -38.74 13.39 17.92
C ARG A 369 -39.17 13.70 19.35
N ASP A 370 -39.72 12.71 20.04
CA ASP A 370 -40.14 12.78 21.45
C ASP A 370 -38.97 13.14 22.39
N VAL A 371 -37.78 12.59 22.16
CA VAL A 371 -36.56 12.97 22.87
C VAL A 371 -36.21 14.45 22.65
N ILE A 372 -36.18 14.92 21.40
CA ILE A 372 -35.86 16.33 21.09
C ILE A 372 -36.94 17.31 21.60
N GLU A 373 -38.22 16.95 21.53
CA GLU A 373 -39.32 17.75 22.08
C GLU A 373 -39.32 17.81 23.62
N GLY A 374 -38.48 17.00 24.29
CA GLY A 374 -38.22 17.05 25.73
C GLY A 374 -37.05 17.94 26.17
N ILE A 375 -36.25 18.49 25.24
CA ILE A 375 -35.02 19.26 25.54
C ILE A 375 -35.16 20.71 25.02
N ALA A 376 -34.58 21.68 25.74
CA ALA A 376 -34.52 23.07 25.28
C ALA A 376 -33.48 23.21 24.14
N PRO A 377 -33.79 23.92 23.02
CA PRO A 377 -32.88 24.03 21.88
C PRO A 377 -31.47 24.55 22.22
N GLU A 378 -31.34 25.43 23.19
CA GLU A 378 -30.06 25.96 23.68
C GLU A 378 -29.15 24.92 24.36
N HIS A 379 -29.70 23.77 24.77
CA HIS A 379 -29.00 22.72 25.53
C HIS A 379 -28.83 21.39 24.75
N VAL A 380 -28.95 21.40 23.42
CA VAL A 380 -28.82 20.19 22.59
C VAL A 380 -28.04 20.43 21.31
N LEU A 381 -27.18 19.48 20.92
CA LEU A 381 -26.44 19.48 19.67
C LEU A 381 -26.58 18.14 18.95
N VAL A 382 -27.16 18.14 17.75
CA VAL A 382 -27.33 16.91 16.95
C VAL A 382 -26.21 16.77 15.90
N GLN A 383 -25.46 15.68 15.96
CA GLN A 383 -24.43 15.32 14.98
C GLN A 383 -25.06 14.54 13.81
N ASP A 384 -25.25 15.15 12.64
CA ASP A 384 -25.75 14.43 11.46
C ASP A 384 -24.62 13.63 10.80
N LEU A 385 -24.28 12.45 11.37
CA LEU A 385 -23.12 11.61 11.01
C LEU A 385 -22.83 11.50 9.50
N THR A 386 -23.88 11.41 8.66
CA THR A 386 -23.74 11.24 7.20
C THR A 386 -24.24 12.44 6.39
N GLY A 387 -24.59 13.55 7.05
CA GLY A 387 -24.98 14.81 6.43
C GLY A 387 -26.31 14.77 5.65
N GLY A 388 -27.08 13.70 5.79
CA GLY A 388 -28.30 13.44 5.02
C GLY A 388 -29.59 13.48 5.83
N ARG A 389 -29.54 13.25 7.15
CA ARG A 389 -30.73 12.98 7.97
C ARG A 389 -31.53 14.24 8.29
N TRP A 390 -30.88 15.41 8.39
CA TRP A 390 -31.52 16.71 8.60
C TRP A 390 -32.70 16.96 7.65
N SER A 391 -32.59 16.49 6.41
CA SER A 391 -33.60 16.65 5.36
C SER A 391 -34.91 15.90 5.67
N GLY A 392 -34.82 14.75 6.35
CA GLY A 392 -35.97 13.96 6.80
C GLY A 392 -36.50 14.38 8.17
N SER A 393 -35.65 14.93 9.03
CA SER A 393 -36.00 15.40 10.39
C SER A 393 -36.51 16.85 10.45
N GLN A 394 -36.67 17.52 9.30
CA GLN A 394 -37.03 18.95 9.22
C GLN A 394 -36.04 19.85 9.96
N ALA A 395 -34.73 19.64 9.70
CA ALA A 395 -33.63 20.23 10.48
C ALA A 395 -33.77 19.95 11.98
N PHE A 396 -33.92 18.65 12.31
CA PHE A 396 -34.04 18.13 13.68
C PHE A 396 -35.07 18.87 14.54
N TRP A 397 -36.20 19.22 13.92
CA TRP A 397 -37.34 19.92 14.53
C TRP A 397 -36.99 21.27 15.18
N GLY A 398 -35.82 21.85 14.88
CA GLY A 398 -35.35 23.14 15.39
C GLY A 398 -34.13 23.06 16.33
N ALA A 399 -33.71 21.86 16.75
CA ALA A 399 -32.50 21.67 17.54
C ALA A 399 -31.24 22.12 16.76
N PRO A 400 -30.25 22.75 17.41
CA PRO A 400 -28.93 22.98 16.83
C PRO A 400 -28.30 21.68 16.32
N TRP A 401 -27.65 21.75 15.16
CA TRP A 401 -27.04 20.57 14.56
C TRP A 401 -25.79 20.90 13.74
N VAL A 402 -24.94 19.88 13.56
CA VAL A 402 -23.73 19.92 12.74
C VAL A 402 -23.83 18.94 11.58
N TRP A 403 -23.39 19.35 10.40
CA TRP A 403 -23.42 18.52 9.19
C TRP A 403 -22.18 17.63 9.11
N GLY A 404 -22.39 16.30 9.10
CA GLY A 404 -21.32 15.34 9.22
C GLY A 404 -20.89 14.63 7.94
N ILE A 405 -19.64 14.18 7.95
CA ILE A 405 -19.18 13.08 7.11
C ILE A 405 -18.77 11.88 7.98
N LEU A 406 -19.01 10.68 7.44
CA LEU A 406 -18.62 9.38 8.01
C LEU A 406 -17.67 8.69 7.00
N PRO A 407 -16.39 9.11 6.92
CA PRO A 407 -15.50 8.71 5.84
C PRO A 407 -14.97 7.28 6.00
N ASN A 408 -14.84 6.77 7.24
CA ASN A 408 -14.46 5.39 7.54
C ASN A 408 -15.51 4.68 8.43
N PHE A 409 -15.63 3.36 8.23
CA PHE A 409 -16.33 2.42 9.11
C PHE A 409 -15.36 1.30 9.53
N GLY A 410 -15.28 0.96 10.81
CA GLY A 410 -14.49 -0.15 11.36
C GLY A 410 -12.95 0.00 11.29
N GLY A 411 -12.43 1.17 10.92
CA GLY A 411 -11.02 1.33 10.53
C GLY A 411 -10.65 0.59 9.23
N ARG A 412 -11.64 0.18 8.41
CA ARG A 412 -11.39 -0.66 7.23
C ARG A 412 -10.59 0.07 6.17
N THR A 413 -9.64 -0.63 5.55
CA THR A 413 -8.56 -0.08 4.71
C THR A 413 -8.93 0.24 3.26
N GLY A 414 -10.22 0.23 2.88
CA GLY A 414 -10.62 0.48 1.49
C GLY A 414 -10.47 1.95 1.07
N LEU A 415 -9.88 2.21 -0.11
CA LEU A 415 -9.86 3.56 -0.71
C LEU A 415 -11.29 4.01 -1.04
N TYR A 416 -11.72 5.13 -0.47
CA TYR A 416 -13.07 5.66 -0.61
C TYR A 416 -13.21 7.13 -0.18
N GLY A 417 -14.01 7.87 -0.93
CA GLY A 417 -14.66 9.08 -0.43
C GLY A 417 -15.58 9.74 -1.46
N ASN A 418 -16.14 10.88 -1.09
CA ASN A 418 -16.96 11.70 -1.97
C ASN A 418 -16.52 13.17 -1.85
N LEU A 419 -15.38 13.47 -2.47
CA LEU A 419 -14.83 14.82 -2.50
C LEU A 419 -15.75 15.83 -3.20
N PRO A 420 -16.50 15.50 -4.28
CA PRO A 420 -17.48 16.42 -4.88
C PRO A 420 -18.60 16.85 -3.93
N SER A 421 -19.04 15.97 -3.02
CA SER A 421 -19.97 16.33 -1.95
C SER A 421 -19.36 17.38 -1.03
N ILE A 422 -18.15 17.16 -0.51
CA ILE A 422 -17.49 18.08 0.43
C ILE A 422 -17.24 19.44 -0.24
N ALA A 423 -16.57 19.44 -1.40
CA ALA A 423 -16.18 20.64 -2.15
C ALA A 423 -17.37 21.53 -2.57
N SER A 424 -18.55 20.95 -2.78
CA SER A 424 -19.77 21.72 -3.17
C SER A 424 -20.69 22.01 -1.99
N ASN A 425 -20.70 21.18 -0.94
CA ASN A 425 -21.58 21.34 0.21
C ASN A 425 -20.99 22.27 1.27
N VAL A 426 -19.79 21.99 1.78
CA VAL A 426 -19.26 22.67 2.97
C VAL A 426 -19.10 24.19 2.77
N PRO A 427 -18.59 24.71 1.64
CA PRO A 427 -18.48 26.16 1.45
C PRO A 427 -19.81 26.91 1.31
N THR A 428 -20.93 26.21 1.10
CA THR A 428 -22.23 26.83 0.78
C THR A 428 -23.39 26.40 1.69
N LEU A 429 -23.15 25.52 2.68
CA LEU A 429 -24.23 24.80 3.35
C LEU A 429 -25.16 25.72 4.14
N LEU A 430 -24.59 26.70 4.85
CA LEU A 430 -25.33 27.67 5.67
C LEU A 430 -26.26 28.58 4.86
N GLU A 431 -26.00 28.78 3.56
CA GLU A 431 -26.87 29.58 2.68
C GLU A 431 -28.12 28.84 2.21
N ARG A 432 -28.20 27.52 2.42
CA ARG A 432 -29.23 26.68 1.80
C ARG A 432 -30.56 26.78 2.52
N GLN A 433 -31.65 26.90 1.75
CA GLN A 433 -32.99 26.96 2.31
C GLN A 433 -33.37 25.66 3.01
N GLY A 434 -33.80 25.76 4.27
CA GLY A 434 -34.31 24.64 5.06
C GLY A 434 -33.30 23.97 5.99
N THR A 435 -32.05 24.43 6.06
CA THR A 435 -31.05 23.92 7.03
C THR A 435 -31.37 24.30 8.48
N GLY A 436 -32.15 25.35 8.72
CA GLY A 436 -32.63 25.70 10.07
C GLY A 436 -31.49 26.06 11.01
N SER A 437 -31.43 25.41 12.17
CA SER A 437 -30.45 25.63 13.23
C SER A 437 -29.09 24.94 12.95
N LEU A 438 -28.61 24.99 11.72
CA LEU A 438 -27.27 24.48 11.36
C LEU A 438 -26.20 25.43 11.94
N VAL A 439 -25.35 24.93 12.83
CA VAL A 439 -24.31 25.72 13.52
C VAL A 439 -22.88 25.35 13.16
N GLY A 440 -22.67 24.23 12.47
CA GLY A 440 -21.34 23.65 12.33
C GLY A 440 -21.23 22.46 11.38
N THR A 441 -20.06 21.83 11.39
CA THR A 441 -19.73 20.60 10.66
C THR A 441 -19.11 19.57 11.59
N THR A 442 -19.13 18.28 11.22
CA THR A 442 -18.48 17.22 12.00
C THR A 442 -17.75 16.17 11.15
N ILE A 443 -16.68 15.57 11.69
CA ILE A 443 -16.00 14.41 11.11
C ILE A 443 -16.18 13.21 12.06
N MET A 444 -17.21 12.40 11.78
CA MET A 444 -17.67 11.30 12.64
C MET A 444 -17.04 9.95 12.27
N SER A 445 -15.78 9.95 11.81
CA SER A 445 -15.13 8.73 11.33
C SER A 445 -15.07 7.64 12.39
N GLU A 446 -15.35 6.38 12.03
CA GLU A 446 -15.11 5.25 12.95
C GLU A 446 -13.61 4.90 13.06
N GLY A 447 -12.77 5.37 12.14
CA GLY A 447 -11.30 5.27 12.20
C GLY A 447 -10.64 6.42 11.45
N VAL A 448 -9.53 6.97 11.96
CA VAL A 448 -8.87 8.17 11.39
C VAL A 448 -7.54 7.86 10.69
N ASP A 449 -7.18 6.59 10.63
CA ASP A 449 -5.97 5.99 10.07
C ASP A 449 -6.10 5.59 8.57
N THR A 450 -6.97 6.27 7.80
CA THR A 450 -7.17 6.01 6.36
C THR A 450 -7.56 7.27 5.58
N ASN A 451 -7.44 7.23 4.23
CA ASN A 451 -8.04 8.19 3.29
C ASN A 451 -7.78 9.69 3.62
N PRO A 452 -6.52 10.13 3.85
CA PRO A 452 -6.20 11.46 4.39
C PRO A 452 -6.74 12.63 3.56
N VAL A 453 -6.85 12.47 2.23
CA VAL A 453 -7.43 13.46 1.30
C VAL A 453 -8.87 13.87 1.66
N VAL A 454 -9.63 12.99 2.32
CA VAL A 454 -11.03 13.24 2.71
C VAL A 454 -11.11 14.10 3.96
N TRP A 455 -10.17 13.92 4.90
CA TRP A 455 -10.00 14.81 6.05
C TRP A 455 -9.54 16.19 5.58
N GLU A 456 -8.49 16.25 4.76
CA GLU A 456 -7.91 17.51 4.29
C GLU A 456 -8.92 18.40 3.53
N LEU A 457 -9.71 17.83 2.63
CA LEU A 457 -10.70 18.62 1.90
C LEU A 457 -11.78 19.17 2.84
N MET A 458 -12.15 18.42 3.89
CA MET A 458 -13.14 18.85 4.87
C MET A 458 -12.61 20.02 5.71
N THR A 459 -11.36 19.95 6.18
CA THR A 459 -10.70 21.00 6.97
C THR A 459 -10.30 22.21 6.13
N SER A 460 -10.01 22.03 4.83
CA SER A 460 -9.87 23.13 3.87
C SER A 460 -11.21 23.86 3.68
N ALA A 461 -12.30 23.11 3.46
CA ALA A 461 -13.57 23.66 2.98
C ALA A 461 -14.36 24.48 4.01
N ILE A 462 -14.12 24.30 5.31
CA ILE A 462 -14.70 25.16 6.35
C ILE A 462 -14.22 26.62 6.28
N TRP A 463 -13.10 26.89 5.58
CA TRP A 463 -12.51 28.22 5.38
C TRP A 463 -12.79 28.82 3.99
N GLU A 464 -13.69 28.22 3.19
CA GLU A 464 -14.09 28.72 1.88
C GLU A 464 -15.55 29.18 1.86
N SER A 465 -15.85 30.22 1.08
CA SER A 465 -17.21 30.77 0.91
C SER A 465 -17.82 30.50 -0.47
N GLU A 466 -17.12 29.74 -1.31
CA GLU A 466 -17.49 29.42 -2.69
C GLU A 466 -17.10 27.95 -2.98
N PRO A 467 -17.82 27.23 -3.86
CA PRO A 467 -17.51 25.83 -4.17
C PRO A 467 -16.07 25.62 -4.67
N ILE A 468 -15.39 24.60 -4.13
CA ILE A 468 -13.98 24.32 -4.44
C ILE A 468 -13.85 23.67 -5.83
N ASP A 469 -12.94 24.22 -6.63
CA ASP A 469 -12.44 23.57 -7.85
C ASP A 469 -11.51 22.40 -7.45
N LEU A 470 -12.00 21.17 -7.63
CA LEU A 470 -11.27 19.95 -7.25
C LEU A 470 -10.02 19.67 -8.09
N ASP A 471 -9.99 20.04 -9.37
CA ASP A 471 -8.78 19.87 -10.20
C ASP A 471 -7.66 20.81 -9.71
N GLN A 472 -8.01 22.03 -9.30
CA GLN A 472 -7.07 22.98 -8.71
C GLN A 472 -6.71 22.65 -7.26
N TRP A 473 -7.64 22.14 -6.45
CA TRP A 473 -7.37 21.74 -5.06
C TRP A 473 -6.52 20.47 -5.00
N LEU A 474 -6.88 19.41 -5.73
CA LEU A 474 -6.13 18.15 -5.74
C LEU A 474 -4.67 18.37 -6.18
N ASN A 475 -4.43 19.26 -7.14
CA ASN A 475 -3.08 19.62 -7.56
C ASN A 475 -2.28 20.35 -6.46
N ARG A 476 -2.93 21.19 -5.63
CA ARG A 476 -2.31 21.77 -4.43
C ARG A 476 -2.05 20.72 -3.36
N PHE A 477 -3.05 19.91 -3.01
CA PHE A 477 -2.94 18.80 -2.07
C PHE A 477 -1.74 17.89 -2.39
N VAL A 478 -1.60 17.43 -3.64
CA VAL A 478 -0.48 16.58 -4.06
C VAL A 478 0.87 17.30 -3.96
N THR A 479 0.93 18.56 -4.38
CA THR A 479 2.14 19.40 -4.29
C THR A 479 2.54 19.66 -2.84
N ALA A 480 1.57 19.86 -1.94
CA ALA A 480 1.75 20.11 -0.52
C ALA A 480 2.14 18.82 0.24
N ARG A 481 1.48 17.70 -0.08
CA ARG A 481 1.75 16.38 0.49
C ARG A 481 3.13 15.86 0.12
N TYR A 482 3.61 16.10 -1.10
CA TYR A 482 4.92 15.59 -1.58
C TYR A 482 6.04 16.64 -1.63
N GLY A 483 5.76 17.91 -1.33
CA GLY A 483 6.74 19.00 -1.25
C GLY A 483 7.23 19.56 -2.59
N VAL A 484 6.77 19.00 -3.71
CA VAL A 484 7.06 19.45 -5.07
C VAL A 484 5.94 19.01 -6.00
N ALA A 485 5.62 19.84 -7.01
CA ALA A 485 4.70 19.46 -8.07
C ALA A 485 5.39 18.46 -9.01
N ASP A 486 4.75 17.31 -9.25
CA ASP A 486 5.28 16.22 -10.06
C ASP A 486 4.19 15.63 -10.96
N ASP A 487 4.38 15.69 -12.28
CA ASP A 487 3.32 15.39 -13.25
C ASP A 487 2.83 13.92 -13.17
N ASP A 488 3.74 12.95 -12.99
CA ASP A 488 3.35 11.54 -12.81
C ASP A 488 2.53 11.37 -11.51
N ALA A 489 2.93 12.05 -10.43
CA ALA A 489 2.25 11.96 -9.14
C ALA A 489 0.85 12.63 -9.14
N ILE A 490 0.70 13.74 -9.87
CA ILE A 490 -0.58 14.43 -10.06
C ILE A 490 -1.52 13.60 -10.94
N ASP A 491 -1.03 12.98 -12.03
CA ASP A 491 -1.85 12.11 -12.89
C ASP A 491 -2.20 10.78 -12.21
N ALA A 492 -1.36 10.28 -11.30
CA ALA A 492 -1.73 9.19 -10.40
C ALA A 492 -2.92 9.61 -9.52
N TRP A 493 -2.84 10.74 -8.83
CA TRP A 493 -3.91 11.20 -7.95
C TRP A 493 -5.21 11.56 -8.68
N ARG A 494 -5.17 12.08 -9.91
CA ARG A 494 -6.36 12.20 -10.78
C ARG A 494 -7.02 10.84 -11.07
N THR A 495 -6.21 9.81 -11.29
CA THR A 495 -6.69 8.44 -11.53
C THR A 495 -7.31 7.84 -10.26
N ILE A 496 -6.66 8.01 -9.10
CA ILE A 496 -7.17 7.57 -7.79
C ILE A 496 -8.48 8.32 -7.47
N TYR A 497 -8.55 9.62 -7.74
CA TYR A 497 -9.75 10.44 -7.55
C TYR A 497 -10.93 9.90 -8.35
N ALA A 498 -10.76 9.75 -9.68
CA ALA A 498 -11.81 9.31 -10.58
C ALA A 498 -12.28 7.86 -10.32
N ALA A 499 -11.44 7.02 -9.70
CA ALA A 499 -11.79 5.66 -9.30
C ALA A 499 -12.48 5.61 -7.92
N ALA A 500 -11.86 6.15 -6.88
CA ALA A 500 -12.23 5.89 -5.49
C ALA A 500 -12.90 7.06 -4.75
N TYR A 501 -12.65 8.31 -5.17
CA TYR A 501 -13.05 9.51 -4.42
C TYR A 501 -14.15 10.36 -5.09
N ASP A 502 -14.60 9.98 -6.30
CA ASP A 502 -15.89 10.38 -6.90
C ASP A 502 -16.90 9.22 -6.84
N SER A 503 -17.12 8.66 -5.64
CA SER A 503 -17.98 7.49 -5.43
C SER A 503 -19.49 7.72 -5.69
N GLY A 504 -19.89 8.97 -5.97
CA GLY A 504 -21.27 9.41 -5.91
C GLY A 504 -21.89 9.37 -4.49
N ALA A 505 -23.12 9.86 -4.37
CA ALA A 505 -23.86 9.87 -3.11
C ALA A 505 -24.56 8.52 -2.87
N GLY A 506 -24.30 7.89 -1.72
CA GLY A 506 -25.01 6.68 -1.25
C GLY A 506 -24.20 5.38 -1.19
N HIS A 507 -22.88 5.43 -1.42
CA HIS A 507 -21.98 4.28 -1.21
C HIS A 507 -21.56 4.24 0.28
N PRO A 508 -21.83 3.18 1.06
CA PRO A 508 -21.61 3.19 2.51
C PRO A 508 -20.16 2.84 2.89
N GLY A 509 -19.22 3.71 2.53
CA GLY A 509 -17.79 3.51 2.76
C GLY A 509 -17.07 2.72 1.66
N GLY A 510 -15.80 2.41 1.91
CA GLY A 510 -14.96 1.58 1.05
C GLY A 510 -15.37 0.12 1.02
N ALA A 511 -15.16 -0.53 -0.12
CA ALA A 511 -15.51 -1.93 -0.33
C ALA A 511 -14.33 -2.85 0.00
N ASP A 512 -14.53 -3.75 0.95
CA ASP A 512 -13.50 -4.62 1.52
C ASP A 512 -12.74 -5.47 0.49
N SER A 513 -11.50 -5.81 0.82
CA SER A 513 -10.77 -6.94 0.25
C SER A 513 -11.55 -8.25 0.47
N LEU A 514 -11.70 -9.09 -0.56
CA LEU A 514 -12.29 -10.42 -0.37
C LEU A 514 -11.28 -11.42 0.20
N PHE A 515 -9.99 -11.09 0.27
CA PHE A 515 -9.03 -11.87 1.06
C PHE A 515 -9.43 -11.88 2.54
N ASN A 516 -10.00 -10.78 3.03
CA ASN A 516 -10.36 -10.58 4.43
C ASN A 516 -11.74 -11.19 4.77
N ALA A 517 -12.48 -11.74 3.79
CA ALA A 517 -13.82 -12.26 3.97
C ALA A 517 -13.84 -13.70 4.51
N GLU A 518 -14.97 -14.10 5.12
CA GLU A 518 -15.22 -15.52 5.42
C GLU A 518 -15.25 -16.33 4.11
N PRO A 519 -14.42 -17.39 3.95
CA PRO A 519 -14.22 -18.02 2.65
C PRO A 519 -15.48 -18.62 2.02
N SER A 520 -15.85 -18.06 0.86
CA SER A 520 -16.97 -18.53 0.05
C SER A 520 -16.77 -18.19 -1.43
N LEU A 521 -17.09 -19.12 -2.33
CA LEU A 521 -17.13 -18.86 -3.78
C LEU A 521 -18.13 -17.75 -4.19
N THR A 522 -19.02 -17.33 -3.28
CA THR A 522 -19.97 -16.23 -3.50
C THR A 522 -19.77 -15.06 -2.54
N ALA A 523 -18.58 -14.92 -1.93
CA ALA A 523 -18.23 -13.74 -1.13
C ALA A 523 -18.25 -12.47 -1.99
N THR A 524 -18.73 -11.36 -1.41
CA THR A 524 -18.83 -10.03 -2.07
C THR A 524 -18.33 -8.88 -1.20
N LYS A 525 -18.07 -9.16 0.07
CA LYS A 525 -17.62 -8.26 1.14
C LYS A 525 -17.10 -9.13 2.30
N ALA A 526 -16.35 -8.55 3.24
CA ALA A 526 -15.95 -9.22 4.47
C ALA A 526 -16.92 -8.84 5.61
N SER A 527 -16.94 -7.57 6.01
CA SER A 527 -17.93 -7.00 6.93
C SER A 527 -19.34 -7.09 6.35
N GLN A 528 -20.35 -7.42 7.16
CA GLN A 528 -21.75 -7.40 6.70
C GLN A 528 -22.20 -6.00 6.27
N ASN A 529 -21.65 -4.92 6.84
CA ASN A 529 -22.08 -3.55 6.52
C ASN A 529 -21.29 -2.92 5.36
N ALA A 530 -20.25 -3.58 4.86
CA ALA A 530 -19.48 -3.10 3.71
C ALA A 530 -20.24 -3.24 2.37
N PRO A 531 -19.89 -2.42 1.35
CA PRO A 531 -20.39 -2.58 -0.01
C PRO A 531 -20.02 -3.92 -0.64
N GLY A 532 -20.94 -4.51 -1.40
CA GLY A 532 -20.73 -5.76 -2.15
C GLY A 532 -19.86 -5.61 -3.41
N SER A 533 -19.50 -4.39 -3.79
CA SER A 533 -18.75 -4.06 -5.00
C SER A 533 -17.91 -2.80 -4.80
N LEU A 534 -16.82 -2.69 -5.55
CA LEU A 534 -16.07 -1.43 -5.70
C LEU A 534 -16.94 -0.37 -6.41
N PRO A 535 -16.70 0.95 -6.21
CA PRO A 535 -17.29 2.00 -7.03
C PRO A 535 -16.84 1.95 -8.51
N TYR A 536 -15.63 1.44 -8.72
CA TYR A 536 -14.87 1.41 -9.97
C TYR A 536 -14.51 -0.03 -10.37
N ARG A 537 -14.04 -0.25 -11.60
CA ARG A 537 -13.48 -1.54 -12.02
C ARG A 537 -12.04 -1.70 -11.50
N PRO A 538 -11.61 -2.89 -11.05
CA PRO A 538 -10.22 -3.16 -10.66
C PRO A 538 -9.15 -2.57 -11.59
N ASP A 539 -9.40 -2.59 -12.90
CA ASP A 539 -8.44 -2.12 -13.92
C ASP A 539 -8.47 -0.62 -14.23
N GLU A 540 -9.33 0.17 -13.55
CA GLU A 540 -9.36 1.63 -13.64
C GLU A 540 -8.39 2.30 -12.65
N LEU A 541 -8.02 1.63 -11.55
CA LEU A 541 -7.01 2.11 -10.59
C LEU A 541 -5.58 1.69 -10.99
N GLU A 542 -5.43 0.60 -11.76
CA GLU A 542 -4.13 0.08 -12.25
C GLU A 542 -3.15 1.16 -12.78
N PRO A 543 -3.57 2.19 -13.56
CA PRO A 543 -2.64 3.20 -14.07
C PRO A 543 -2.04 4.10 -12.99
N ALA A 544 -2.71 4.28 -11.85
CA ALA A 544 -2.21 5.11 -10.75
C ALA A 544 -0.90 4.55 -10.18
N LEU A 545 -0.83 3.23 -9.98
CA LEU A 545 0.36 2.54 -9.49
C LEU A 545 1.53 2.70 -10.47
N VAL A 546 1.28 2.61 -11.79
CA VAL A 546 2.31 2.83 -12.83
C VAL A 546 2.88 4.25 -12.73
N SER A 547 2.03 5.25 -12.53
CA SER A 547 2.45 6.64 -12.45
C SER A 547 3.20 6.93 -11.13
N LEU A 548 2.75 6.42 -9.98
CA LEU A 548 3.51 6.52 -8.73
C LEU A 548 4.90 5.85 -8.86
N LEU A 549 5.01 4.68 -9.49
CA LEU A 549 6.30 4.01 -9.73
C LEU A 549 7.25 4.79 -10.68
N ARG A 550 6.74 5.73 -11.48
CA ARG A 550 7.59 6.68 -12.24
C ARG A 550 8.02 7.88 -11.40
N ALA A 551 7.16 8.36 -10.51
CA ALA A 551 7.46 9.42 -9.56
C ALA A 551 8.43 8.97 -8.45
N GLU A 552 8.47 7.67 -8.13
CA GLU A 552 9.31 7.04 -7.10
C GLU A 552 10.76 7.57 -7.10
N ARG A 553 11.46 7.57 -8.25
CA ARG A 553 12.87 7.99 -8.33
C ARG A 553 13.12 9.44 -7.89
N ARG A 554 12.05 10.24 -7.76
CA ARG A 554 12.04 11.66 -7.40
C ARG A 554 11.43 11.88 -6.01
N LEU A 555 10.41 11.10 -5.63
CA LEU A 555 9.61 11.27 -4.41
C LEU A 555 9.80 10.17 -3.34
N GLY A 556 10.46 9.05 -3.64
CA GLY A 556 10.60 7.86 -2.78
C GLY A 556 11.29 8.05 -1.42
N LYS A 557 11.78 9.26 -1.14
CA LYS A 557 12.32 9.67 0.18
C LYS A 557 11.35 10.51 1.00
N VAL A 558 10.20 10.89 0.44
CA VAL A 558 9.14 11.62 1.14
C VAL A 558 8.20 10.58 1.78
N GLU A 559 7.91 10.76 3.06
CA GLU A 559 7.22 9.79 3.90
C GLU A 559 5.77 9.56 3.44
N THR A 560 5.02 10.64 3.24
CA THR A 560 3.67 10.67 2.67
C THR A 560 3.60 9.98 1.30
N PHE A 561 4.60 10.15 0.43
CA PHE A 561 4.66 9.46 -0.86
C PHE A 561 4.89 7.95 -0.70
N ARG A 562 5.75 7.53 0.23
CA ARG A 562 5.94 6.10 0.53
C ARG A 562 4.66 5.47 1.08
N HIS A 563 3.92 6.21 1.92
CA HIS A 563 2.62 5.79 2.42
C HIS A 563 1.62 5.56 1.28
N ASP A 564 1.41 6.58 0.43
CA ASP A 564 0.44 6.54 -0.66
C ASP A 564 0.81 5.50 -1.72
N LEU A 565 2.10 5.28 -1.98
CA LEU A 565 2.59 4.20 -2.87
C LEU A 565 2.22 2.81 -2.32
N VAL A 566 2.37 2.57 -1.01
CA VAL A 566 1.98 1.31 -0.37
C VAL A 566 0.46 1.15 -0.37
N ASP A 567 -0.31 2.19 -0.05
CA ASP A 567 -1.78 2.12 -0.01
C ASP A 567 -2.41 1.86 -1.39
N VAL A 568 -1.89 2.51 -2.43
CA VAL A 568 -2.35 2.29 -3.82
C VAL A 568 -1.90 0.93 -4.35
N ALA A 569 -0.67 0.49 -4.07
CA ALA A 569 -0.22 -0.85 -4.42
C ALA A 569 -1.05 -1.94 -3.71
N ARG A 570 -1.35 -1.75 -2.41
CA ARG A 570 -2.26 -2.57 -1.62
C ARG A 570 -3.61 -2.67 -2.31
N GLN A 571 -4.24 -1.53 -2.63
CA GLN A 571 -5.55 -1.54 -3.27
C GLN A 571 -5.53 -2.29 -4.61
N VAL A 572 -4.47 -2.15 -5.41
CA VAL A 572 -4.32 -2.87 -6.69
C VAL A 572 -4.17 -4.39 -6.50
N VAL A 573 -3.41 -4.87 -5.52
CA VAL A 573 -3.28 -6.32 -5.24
C VAL A 573 -4.54 -6.90 -4.58
N VAL A 574 -5.15 -6.24 -3.60
CA VAL A 574 -6.39 -6.76 -2.98
C VAL A 574 -7.59 -6.70 -3.91
N ASN A 575 -7.61 -5.80 -4.90
CA ASN A 575 -8.59 -5.81 -5.98
C ASN A 575 -8.54 -7.12 -6.81
N GLN A 576 -7.43 -7.86 -6.83
CA GLN A 576 -7.35 -9.17 -7.48
C GLN A 576 -8.28 -10.21 -6.84
N SER A 577 -8.60 -10.07 -5.55
CA SER A 577 -9.61 -10.92 -4.89
C SER A 577 -10.98 -10.86 -5.58
N ARG A 578 -11.34 -9.70 -6.15
CA ARG A 578 -12.59 -9.48 -6.92
C ARG A 578 -12.47 -9.90 -8.39
N VAL A 579 -11.25 -10.07 -8.90
CA VAL A 579 -10.95 -10.58 -10.25
C VAL A 579 -10.88 -12.11 -10.28
N LEU A 580 -10.28 -12.73 -9.26
CA LEU A 580 -10.01 -14.17 -9.21
C LEU A 580 -11.21 -15.00 -8.71
N LEU A 581 -11.98 -14.53 -7.71
CA LEU A 581 -13.07 -15.34 -7.11
C LEU A 581 -14.12 -15.80 -8.14
N PRO A 582 -14.56 -14.98 -9.11
CA PRO A 582 -15.49 -15.44 -10.15
C PRO A 582 -14.87 -16.51 -11.07
N GLN A 583 -13.55 -16.46 -11.30
CA GLN A 583 -12.83 -17.43 -12.13
C GLN A 583 -12.71 -18.77 -11.38
N ILE A 584 -12.29 -18.73 -10.11
CA ILE A 584 -12.21 -19.90 -9.21
C ILE A 584 -13.58 -20.58 -9.11
N LYS A 585 -14.66 -19.80 -8.92
CA LYS A 585 -16.04 -20.31 -8.94
C LYS A 585 -16.39 -20.99 -10.27
N THR A 586 -16.01 -20.40 -11.39
CA THR A 586 -16.29 -20.96 -12.73
C THR A 586 -15.55 -22.29 -12.96
N ALA A 587 -14.27 -22.38 -12.57
CA ALA A 587 -13.50 -23.62 -12.64
C ALA A 587 -14.11 -24.73 -11.76
N PHE A 588 -14.45 -24.40 -10.52
CA PHE A 588 -15.11 -25.34 -9.59
C PHE A 588 -16.44 -25.86 -10.13
N GLU A 589 -17.34 -24.99 -10.60
CA GLU A 589 -18.63 -25.39 -11.17
C GLU A 589 -18.45 -26.16 -12.50
N GLY A 590 -17.45 -25.82 -13.30
CA GLY A 590 -17.04 -26.55 -14.49
C GLY A 590 -16.40 -27.93 -14.22
N HIS A 591 -16.05 -28.22 -12.96
CA HIS A 591 -15.25 -29.37 -12.53
C HIS A 591 -13.85 -29.43 -13.19
N ASP A 592 -13.30 -28.26 -13.56
CA ASP A 592 -11.96 -28.09 -14.10
C ASP A 592 -10.97 -27.96 -12.93
N ILE A 593 -10.40 -29.09 -12.50
CA ILE A 593 -9.54 -29.17 -11.31
C ILE A 593 -8.18 -28.51 -11.53
N ASP A 594 -7.62 -28.59 -12.73
CA ASP A 594 -6.29 -28.04 -13.02
C ASP A 594 -6.35 -26.50 -13.03
N GLU A 595 -7.39 -25.92 -13.67
CA GLU A 595 -7.69 -24.48 -13.60
C GLU A 595 -8.05 -24.05 -12.16
N PHE A 596 -8.81 -24.86 -11.40
CA PHE A 596 -9.16 -24.55 -10.01
C PHE A 596 -7.93 -24.49 -9.10
N GLU A 597 -7.04 -25.49 -9.16
CA GLU A 597 -5.82 -25.53 -8.35
C GLU A 597 -4.84 -24.41 -8.75
N ALA A 598 -4.73 -24.08 -10.05
CA ALA A 598 -3.91 -22.94 -10.51
C ALA A 598 -4.44 -21.58 -10.02
N LEU A 599 -5.75 -21.32 -10.13
CA LEU A 599 -6.36 -20.05 -9.71
C LEU A 599 -6.39 -19.89 -8.18
N THR A 600 -6.56 -20.99 -7.43
CA THR A 600 -6.53 -20.96 -5.95
C THR A 600 -5.12 -20.90 -5.38
N GLY A 601 -4.12 -21.48 -6.06
CA GLY A 601 -2.71 -21.18 -5.79
C GLY A 601 -2.43 -19.69 -5.94
N ARG A 602 -2.78 -19.11 -7.09
CA ARG A 602 -2.57 -17.68 -7.35
C ARG A 602 -3.28 -16.75 -6.37
N TRP A 603 -4.47 -17.10 -5.88
CA TRP A 603 -5.13 -16.35 -4.80
C TRP A 603 -4.23 -16.22 -3.57
N LEU A 604 -3.59 -17.32 -3.16
CA LEU A 604 -2.72 -17.39 -2.01
C LEU A 604 -1.40 -16.65 -2.25
N ASP A 605 -0.86 -16.71 -3.47
CA ASP A 605 0.32 -15.93 -3.87
C ASP A 605 0.04 -14.41 -3.83
N MET A 606 -1.16 -13.97 -4.22
CA MET A 606 -1.57 -12.55 -4.09
C MET A 606 -1.77 -12.13 -2.64
N MET A 607 -2.14 -13.05 -1.74
CA MET A 607 -2.17 -12.78 -0.30
C MET A 607 -0.76 -12.65 0.30
N ASP A 608 0.19 -13.49 -0.12
CA ASP A 608 1.60 -13.36 0.28
C ASP A 608 2.23 -12.05 -0.22
N LEU A 609 1.99 -11.69 -1.48
CA LEU A 609 2.51 -10.46 -2.07
C LEU A 609 1.89 -9.20 -1.43
N ALA A 610 0.63 -9.28 -0.99
CA ALA A 610 0.00 -8.23 -0.19
C ALA A 610 0.65 -8.10 1.20
N ASP A 611 0.80 -9.21 1.93
CA ASP A 611 1.43 -9.22 3.27
C ASP A 611 2.88 -8.70 3.21
N GLU A 612 3.66 -9.14 2.21
CA GLU A 612 5.05 -8.68 2.00
C GLU A 612 5.14 -7.17 1.69
N LEU A 613 4.22 -6.63 0.88
CA LEU A 613 4.13 -5.19 0.61
C LEU A 613 3.81 -4.39 1.88
N LEU A 614 2.82 -4.85 2.64
CA LEU A 614 2.30 -4.16 3.82
C LEU A 614 3.34 -4.18 4.96
N ALA A 615 4.17 -5.23 5.04
CA ALA A 615 5.30 -5.29 5.94
C ALA A 615 6.37 -4.22 5.69
N THR A 616 6.35 -3.50 4.56
CA THR A 616 7.32 -2.42 4.26
C THR A 616 7.00 -1.08 4.92
N HIS A 617 5.83 -0.94 5.58
CA HIS A 617 5.38 0.33 6.17
C HIS A 617 4.51 0.12 7.43
N GLU A 618 4.89 0.78 8.53
CA GLU A 618 4.36 0.55 9.89
C GLU A 618 2.83 0.63 10.03
N ALA A 619 2.21 1.68 9.46
CA ALA A 619 0.75 1.87 9.41
C ALA A 619 -0.07 0.70 8.81
N PHE A 620 0.59 -0.28 8.19
CA PHE A 620 -0.04 -1.45 7.58
C PHE A 620 0.35 -2.77 8.27
N MET A 621 0.78 -2.74 9.54
CA MET A 621 1.26 -3.91 10.27
C MET A 621 0.42 -4.20 11.52
N LEU A 622 0.09 -5.48 11.76
CA LEU A 622 -0.60 -5.90 12.99
C LEU A 622 0.31 -5.85 14.23
N GLY A 623 1.63 -5.91 14.05
CA GLY A 623 2.60 -5.96 15.15
C GLY A 623 2.58 -4.73 16.08
N PRO A 624 2.68 -3.49 15.56
CA PRO A 624 2.55 -2.26 16.36
C PRO A 624 1.28 -2.24 17.21
N TRP A 625 0.11 -2.42 16.60
CA TRP A 625 -1.20 -2.48 17.29
C TRP A 625 -1.22 -3.44 18.49
N LEU A 626 -0.67 -4.66 18.32
CA LEU A 626 -0.60 -5.61 19.43
C LEU A 626 0.47 -5.24 20.47
N ALA A 627 1.56 -4.59 20.07
CA ALA A 627 2.56 -4.08 21.00
C ALA A 627 2.03 -2.92 21.85
N GLU A 628 1.26 -2.00 21.26
CA GLU A 628 0.52 -0.95 21.97
C GLU A 628 -0.44 -1.54 22.99
N ALA A 629 -1.28 -2.50 22.59
CA ALA A 629 -2.21 -3.18 23.49
C ALA A 629 -1.48 -3.83 24.68
N ARG A 630 -0.34 -4.47 24.43
CA ARG A 630 0.48 -5.09 25.48
C ARG A 630 1.24 -4.09 26.36
N ARG A 631 1.57 -2.87 25.89
CA ARG A 631 2.34 -1.87 26.67
C ARG A 631 1.58 -1.39 27.92
N TRP A 632 0.26 -1.46 27.88
CA TRP A 632 -0.64 -1.08 28.98
C TRP A 632 -0.79 -2.13 30.09
N GLY A 633 -0.31 -3.36 29.90
CA GLY A 633 -0.47 -4.43 30.89
C GLY A 633 0.52 -4.37 32.04
N ALA A 634 0.03 -4.29 33.29
CA ALA A 634 0.88 -4.27 34.48
C ALA A 634 1.63 -5.60 34.74
N ASP A 635 1.10 -6.70 34.21
CA ASP A 635 1.72 -8.03 34.21
C ASP A 635 1.38 -8.80 32.91
N LYS A 636 1.85 -10.06 32.81
CA LYS A 636 1.59 -10.89 31.61
C LYS A 636 0.10 -11.21 31.43
N ASP A 637 -0.64 -11.49 32.50
CA ASP A 637 -2.04 -11.93 32.40
C ASP A 637 -2.96 -10.76 32.02
N GLU A 638 -2.56 -9.52 32.36
CA GLU A 638 -3.17 -8.31 31.80
C GLU A 638 -2.75 -8.01 30.37
N ALA A 639 -1.46 -8.07 30.03
CA ALA A 639 -1.00 -7.84 28.67
C ALA A 639 -1.57 -8.86 27.67
N ASP A 640 -1.72 -10.13 28.07
CA ASP A 640 -2.38 -11.17 27.27
C ASP A 640 -3.89 -10.91 27.11
N ARG A 641 -4.56 -10.33 28.12
CA ARG A 641 -5.97 -9.95 28.05
C ARG A 641 -6.21 -8.76 27.12
N LEU A 642 -5.30 -7.79 27.12
CA LEU A 642 -5.34 -6.64 26.20
C LEU A 642 -4.97 -7.05 24.76
N GLU A 643 -4.05 -8.01 24.57
CA GLU A 643 -3.82 -8.60 23.25
C GLU A 643 -5.05 -9.35 22.74
N TYR A 644 -5.77 -10.11 23.59
CA TYR A 644 -7.03 -10.76 23.22
C TYR A 644 -8.11 -9.75 22.82
N ASP A 645 -8.23 -8.62 23.52
CA ASP A 645 -9.13 -7.51 23.20
C ASP A 645 -8.81 -6.91 21.81
N ALA A 646 -7.53 -6.57 21.60
CA ALA A 646 -6.99 -5.99 20.37
C ALA A 646 -7.09 -6.92 19.15
N ARG A 647 -6.83 -8.22 19.33
CA ARG A 647 -7.01 -9.26 18.28
C ARG A 647 -8.47 -9.52 17.99
N SER A 648 -9.32 -9.59 19.02
CA SER A 648 -10.76 -9.85 18.85
C SER A 648 -11.38 -8.78 17.96
N LEU A 649 -11.17 -7.50 18.28
CA LEU A 649 -11.74 -6.35 17.57
C LEU A 649 -11.58 -6.44 16.03
N VAL A 650 -10.35 -6.67 15.55
CA VAL A 650 -10.00 -6.69 14.12
C VAL A 650 -10.31 -8.01 13.40
N SER A 651 -10.89 -8.99 14.10
CA SER A 651 -11.21 -10.32 13.57
C SER A 651 -12.68 -10.70 13.83
N ILE A 652 -12.95 -11.56 14.81
CA ILE A 652 -14.28 -12.04 15.22
C ILE A 652 -15.14 -10.98 15.91
N TRP A 653 -14.56 -9.84 16.24
CA TRP A 653 -15.06 -8.78 17.12
C TRP A 653 -15.25 -9.26 18.57
N GLY A 654 -15.99 -10.36 18.81
CA GLY A 654 -16.05 -10.99 20.13
C GLY A 654 -16.41 -12.47 20.13
N SER A 655 -17.47 -12.85 20.85
CA SER A 655 -17.71 -14.27 21.16
C SER A 655 -18.45 -15.01 20.04
N CYS A 656 -18.18 -16.31 19.86
CA CYS A 656 -18.97 -17.15 18.96
C CYS A 656 -20.39 -17.47 19.45
N TRP A 657 -20.76 -17.00 20.65
CA TRP A 657 -22.13 -17.01 21.13
C TRP A 657 -22.91 -15.73 20.74
N SER A 658 -22.25 -14.74 20.13
CA SER A 658 -22.79 -13.42 19.77
C SER A 658 -23.76 -13.42 18.57
N GLY A 659 -24.64 -14.43 18.48
CA GLY A 659 -25.96 -14.37 17.86
C GLY A 659 -26.09 -14.28 16.32
N GLY A 660 -25.10 -13.78 15.57
CA GLY A 660 -25.23 -13.64 14.12
C GLY A 660 -23.97 -13.22 13.35
N PRO A 661 -23.98 -13.40 12.01
CA PRO A 661 -22.82 -13.19 11.13
C PRO A 661 -22.53 -11.72 10.82
N ILE A 662 -22.88 -10.79 11.71
CA ILE A 662 -22.81 -9.35 11.45
C ILE A 662 -21.46 -8.74 11.85
N ASN A 663 -20.84 -9.29 12.90
CA ASN A 663 -19.65 -8.69 13.52
C ASN A 663 -18.33 -9.36 13.09
N ASN A 664 -18.35 -10.60 12.60
CA ASN A 664 -17.16 -11.24 12.00
C ASN A 664 -16.60 -10.33 10.90
N ASP A 665 -15.30 -10.06 10.96
CA ASP A 665 -14.55 -9.21 10.04
C ASP A 665 -15.12 -7.77 9.89
N TYR A 666 -15.91 -7.25 10.85
CA TYR A 666 -16.47 -5.88 10.75
C TYR A 666 -15.39 -4.80 10.61
N ALA A 667 -14.30 -4.97 11.37
CA ALA A 667 -13.16 -4.06 11.46
C ALA A 667 -11.91 -4.63 10.76
N ASN A 668 -12.12 -5.41 9.69
CA ASN A 668 -11.03 -6.06 8.97
C ASN A 668 -10.00 -5.06 8.41
N ARG A 669 -8.73 -5.43 8.49
CA ARG A 669 -7.60 -4.63 8.01
C ARG A 669 -6.81 -5.40 6.96
N ASP A 670 -6.43 -4.74 5.88
CA ASP A 670 -5.32 -5.20 5.04
C ASP A 670 -4.00 -4.92 5.79
N TRP A 671 -3.66 -5.77 6.75
CA TRP A 671 -2.45 -5.64 7.58
C TRP A 671 -1.53 -6.86 7.44
N ALA A 672 -0.22 -6.61 7.36
CA ALA A 672 0.79 -7.66 7.44
C ALA A 672 0.73 -8.38 8.80
N GLY A 673 0.86 -9.71 8.79
CA GLY A 673 0.60 -10.57 9.94
C GLY A 673 -0.88 -10.94 10.08
N LEU A 674 -1.82 -10.01 9.85
CA LEU A 674 -3.25 -10.34 9.85
C LEU A 674 -3.64 -11.11 8.58
N LEU A 675 -3.08 -10.72 7.43
CA LEU A 675 -3.22 -11.46 6.18
C LEU A 675 -2.55 -12.83 6.25
N SER A 676 -1.28 -12.92 6.66
CA SER A 676 -0.55 -14.20 6.75
C SER A 676 -1.14 -15.19 7.77
N ASP A 677 -1.47 -14.72 8.98
CA ASP A 677 -1.73 -15.61 10.12
C ASP A 677 -3.23 -15.83 10.37
N TYR A 678 -4.08 -14.84 10.04
CA TYR A 678 -5.53 -14.96 10.21
C TYR A 678 -6.27 -15.25 8.90
N TYR A 679 -6.14 -14.38 7.88
CA TYR A 679 -6.98 -14.50 6.69
C TYR A 679 -6.56 -15.64 5.74
N LYS A 680 -5.26 -15.77 5.44
CA LYS A 680 -4.75 -16.79 4.51
C LYS A 680 -5.08 -18.22 4.94
N PRO A 681 -4.95 -18.62 6.23
CA PRO A 681 -5.26 -19.98 6.66
C PRO A 681 -6.75 -20.34 6.60
N ARG A 682 -7.66 -19.34 6.57
CA ARG A 682 -9.09 -19.58 6.29
C ARG A 682 -9.27 -19.98 4.83
N TRP A 683 -8.75 -19.19 3.88
CA TRP A 683 -8.85 -19.47 2.44
C TRP A 683 -8.11 -20.75 2.02
N GLN A 684 -6.92 -21.03 2.58
CA GLN A 684 -6.21 -22.29 2.36
C GLN A 684 -7.05 -23.52 2.75
N ALA A 685 -7.68 -23.49 3.93
CA ALA A 685 -8.53 -24.58 4.39
C ALA A 685 -9.77 -24.76 3.50
N TYR A 686 -10.35 -23.66 3.03
CA TYR A 686 -11.51 -23.67 2.13
C TYR A 686 -11.17 -24.29 0.77
N PHE A 687 -10.14 -23.78 0.09
CA PHE A 687 -9.75 -24.26 -1.24
C PHE A 687 -9.24 -25.72 -1.21
N ALA A 688 -8.52 -26.13 -0.16
CA ALA A 688 -8.15 -27.53 0.02
C ALA A 688 -9.37 -28.45 0.14
N GLY A 689 -10.42 -28.02 0.85
CA GLY A 689 -11.69 -28.74 0.95
C GLY A 689 -12.44 -28.84 -0.38
N LEU A 690 -12.48 -27.75 -1.15
CA LEU A 690 -13.09 -27.72 -2.49
C LEU A 690 -12.31 -28.58 -3.51
N ALA A 691 -10.98 -28.54 -3.50
CA ALA A 691 -10.16 -29.40 -4.35
C ALA A 691 -10.40 -30.88 -4.04
N GLU A 692 -10.48 -31.26 -2.77
CA GLU A 692 -10.80 -32.63 -2.38
C GLU A 692 -12.23 -33.05 -2.78
N GLN A 693 -13.18 -32.11 -2.77
CA GLN A 693 -14.52 -32.35 -3.34
C GLN A 693 -14.48 -32.61 -4.85
N LEU A 694 -13.65 -31.89 -5.61
CA LEU A 694 -13.46 -32.16 -7.05
C LEU A 694 -12.83 -33.54 -7.30
N ARG A 695 -11.84 -33.95 -6.48
CA ARG A 695 -11.16 -35.26 -6.60
C ARG A 695 -12.03 -36.45 -6.20
N THR A 696 -12.89 -36.30 -5.19
CA THR A 696 -13.60 -37.43 -4.54
C THR A 696 -15.11 -37.44 -4.73
N GLY A 697 -15.71 -36.31 -5.13
CA GLY A 697 -17.15 -36.10 -5.13
C GLY A 697 -17.79 -35.96 -3.74
N GLN A 698 -16.98 -35.90 -2.66
CA GLN A 698 -17.48 -35.73 -1.29
C GLN A 698 -17.37 -34.26 -0.88
N ALA A 699 -18.46 -33.68 -0.36
CA ALA A 699 -18.43 -32.31 0.16
C ALA A 699 -17.48 -32.22 1.38
N PRO A 700 -16.73 -31.11 1.54
CA PRO A 700 -15.78 -30.97 2.64
C PRO A 700 -16.50 -30.87 4.00
N PRO A 701 -15.80 -31.17 5.11
CA PRO A 701 -16.28 -30.85 6.44
C PRO A 701 -16.61 -29.36 6.57
N VAL A 702 -17.69 -29.02 7.29
CA VAL A 702 -18.00 -27.63 7.63
C VAL A 702 -16.88 -27.08 8.52
N VAL A 703 -16.32 -25.94 8.12
CA VAL A 703 -15.30 -25.24 8.90
C VAL A 703 -15.99 -24.24 9.82
N ASP A 704 -15.71 -24.33 11.12
CA ASP A 704 -16.10 -23.30 12.09
C ASP A 704 -15.08 -22.16 12.04
N TYR A 705 -15.36 -21.14 11.22
CA TYR A 705 -14.49 -19.96 11.10
C TYR A 705 -14.52 -19.08 12.35
N CYS A 706 -15.61 -19.10 13.12
CA CYS A 706 -15.67 -18.33 14.37
C CYS A 706 -14.78 -18.96 15.44
N GLN A 707 -14.89 -20.27 15.68
CA GLN A 707 -14.02 -20.95 16.65
C GLN A 707 -12.54 -20.80 16.28
N ARG A 708 -12.20 -20.90 14.99
CA ARG A 708 -10.84 -20.59 14.50
C ARG A 708 -10.39 -19.18 14.83
N GLY A 709 -11.27 -18.19 14.71
CA GLY A 709 -10.98 -16.82 15.10
C GLY A 709 -10.87 -16.61 16.60
N GLN A 710 -11.69 -17.29 17.41
CA GLN A 710 -11.55 -17.24 18.86
C GLN A 710 -10.30 -17.99 19.37
N ASP A 711 -9.83 -19.00 18.65
CA ASP A 711 -8.54 -19.64 18.92
C ASP A 711 -7.39 -18.70 18.56
N TRP A 712 -7.40 -18.11 17.35
CA TRP A 712 -6.39 -17.14 16.90
C TRP A 712 -6.33 -15.88 17.78
N ALA A 713 -7.48 -15.34 18.20
CA ALA A 713 -7.54 -14.15 19.04
C ALA A 713 -6.95 -14.39 20.44
N ARG A 714 -6.84 -15.66 20.88
CA ARG A 714 -6.19 -16.05 22.14
C ARG A 714 -4.71 -16.39 21.98
N GLU A 715 -4.15 -16.29 20.78
CA GLU A 715 -2.71 -16.40 20.60
C GLU A 715 -1.98 -15.19 21.17
N THR A 716 -0.74 -15.41 21.60
CA THR A 716 0.21 -14.38 22.02
C THR A 716 1.48 -14.44 21.16
N THR A 717 1.27 -14.78 19.88
CA THR A 717 2.30 -14.99 18.86
C THR A 717 2.89 -13.63 18.48
N ALA A 718 4.15 -13.39 18.89
CA ALA A 718 4.83 -12.11 18.69
C ALA A 718 5.15 -11.84 17.22
N LEU A 719 4.66 -10.71 16.71
CA LEU A 719 4.82 -10.26 15.32
C LEU A 719 5.93 -9.18 15.19
N PRO A 720 6.43 -8.91 13.97
CA PRO A 720 7.33 -7.77 13.74
C PRO A 720 6.65 -6.44 14.04
N ILE A 721 7.27 -5.61 14.88
CA ILE A 721 6.86 -4.22 15.12
C ILE A 721 7.59 -3.22 14.21
N GLU A 722 8.74 -3.62 13.66
CA GLU A 722 9.59 -2.80 12.78
C GLU A 722 9.35 -3.19 11.30
N PRO A 723 9.14 -2.22 10.39
CA PRO A 723 9.01 -2.48 8.95
C PRO A 723 10.21 -3.20 8.31
N ARG A 724 9.95 -3.96 7.24
CA ARG A 724 10.96 -4.79 6.55
C ARG A 724 10.77 -4.79 5.04
N GLY A 725 11.87 -4.92 4.31
CA GLY A 725 11.88 -4.85 2.85
C GLY A 725 11.94 -3.41 2.33
N ASP A 726 11.62 -3.23 1.05
CA ASP A 726 11.60 -1.92 0.40
C ASP A 726 10.26 -1.71 -0.31
N SER A 727 9.62 -0.57 -0.01
CA SER A 727 8.27 -0.26 -0.46
C SER A 727 8.17 -0.10 -1.98
N ALA A 728 9.20 0.46 -2.62
CA ALA A 728 9.22 0.63 -4.07
C ALA A 728 9.39 -0.71 -4.79
N ALA A 729 10.31 -1.56 -4.33
CA ALA A 729 10.52 -2.90 -4.87
C ALA A 729 9.29 -3.81 -4.66
N ALA A 730 8.58 -3.69 -3.54
CA ALA A 730 7.34 -4.44 -3.30
C ALA A 730 6.18 -3.94 -4.18
N ALA A 731 5.99 -2.62 -4.29
CA ALA A 731 5.01 -2.03 -5.19
C ALA A 731 5.31 -2.36 -6.68
N GLN A 732 6.58 -2.44 -7.06
CA GLN A 732 7.03 -2.90 -8.37
C GLN A 732 6.68 -4.39 -8.61
N ARG A 733 6.86 -5.28 -7.62
CA ARG A 733 6.41 -6.69 -7.73
C ARG A 733 4.89 -6.80 -7.87
N VAL A 734 4.11 -5.96 -7.18
CA VAL A 734 2.66 -5.86 -7.40
C VAL A 734 2.34 -5.40 -8.82
N ALA A 735 3.06 -4.39 -9.33
CA ALA A 735 2.90 -3.96 -10.72
C ALA A 735 3.25 -5.09 -11.70
N GLU A 736 4.29 -5.88 -11.46
CA GLU A 736 4.66 -7.02 -12.31
C GLU A 736 3.64 -8.16 -12.24
N ALA A 737 3.11 -8.48 -11.05
CA ALA A 737 2.15 -9.57 -10.87
C ALA A 737 0.72 -9.25 -11.33
N VAL A 738 0.32 -7.97 -11.34
CA VAL A 738 -1.03 -7.53 -11.73
C VAL A 738 -1.06 -6.88 -13.10
N LEU A 739 -0.07 -6.02 -13.38
CA LEU A 739 0.05 -5.22 -14.60
C LEU A 739 1.03 -5.85 -15.61
N GLY A 740 1.69 -6.95 -15.25
CA GLY A 740 2.63 -7.67 -16.11
C GLY A 740 2.10 -7.83 -17.53
N THR A 741 2.97 -7.70 -18.52
CA THR A 741 2.60 -7.95 -19.90
C THR A 741 2.67 -9.44 -20.20
N ALA A 742 2.33 -9.85 -21.42
CA ALA A 742 2.80 -11.15 -21.86
C ALA A 742 4.34 -11.17 -21.88
N GLN A 743 4.94 -12.25 -21.39
CA GLN A 743 6.35 -12.55 -21.69
C GLN A 743 6.40 -13.23 -23.07
N VAL A 744 7.47 -12.97 -23.82
CA VAL A 744 7.73 -13.61 -25.12
C VAL A 744 9.20 -14.03 -25.24
N GLN A 745 9.41 -15.27 -25.68
CA GLN A 745 10.71 -15.86 -25.98
C GLN A 745 10.70 -16.38 -27.42
N LEU A 746 11.77 -16.17 -28.19
CA LEU A 746 11.87 -16.61 -29.58
C LEU A 746 13.05 -17.56 -29.76
N GLU A 747 12.76 -18.80 -30.14
CA GLU A 747 13.76 -19.82 -30.46
C GLU A 747 13.75 -20.16 -31.96
N VAL A 748 14.92 -20.52 -32.51
CA VAL A 748 15.07 -20.89 -33.93
C VAL A 748 15.96 -22.12 -34.04
N SER A 749 15.44 -23.16 -34.71
CA SER A 749 16.12 -24.44 -34.89
C SER A 749 16.12 -24.90 -36.37
N PRO A 750 17.28 -25.28 -36.95
CA PRO A 750 18.63 -25.04 -36.43
C PRO A 750 18.94 -23.53 -36.38
N SER A 751 19.88 -23.12 -35.53
CA SER A 751 20.34 -21.72 -35.41
C SER A 751 21.18 -21.23 -36.60
N LEU A 752 21.43 -22.10 -37.59
CA LEU A 752 22.22 -21.80 -38.79
C LEU A 752 21.34 -21.73 -40.05
N ALA A 753 21.16 -20.52 -40.58
CA ALA A 753 20.53 -20.26 -41.86
C ALA A 753 21.40 -20.77 -43.02
N THR A 754 20.86 -21.72 -43.79
CA THR A 754 21.50 -22.30 -44.98
C THR A 754 20.56 -22.15 -46.18
N PRO A 755 21.02 -21.73 -47.39
CA PRO A 755 20.17 -21.56 -48.56
C PRO A 755 19.28 -22.78 -48.83
N GLY A 756 17.96 -22.58 -48.88
CA GLY A 756 16.98 -23.63 -49.16
C GLY A 756 16.78 -24.71 -48.08
N VAL A 757 17.45 -24.61 -46.92
CA VAL A 757 17.20 -25.49 -45.75
C VAL A 757 16.21 -24.79 -44.81
N PRO A 758 15.03 -25.35 -44.56
CA PRO A 758 14.05 -24.70 -43.69
C PRO A 758 14.50 -24.64 -42.22
N LEU A 759 14.17 -23.53 -41.56
CA LEU A 759 14.30 -23.32 -40.12
C LEU A 759 12.90 -23.35 -39.48
N ARG A 760 12.77 -23.93 -38.29
CA ARG A 760 11.59 -23.78 -37.43
C ARG A 760 11.87 -22.62 -36.47
N ALA A 761 11.00 -21.62 -36.48
CA ALA A 761 11.03 -20.49 -35.54
C ALA A 761 9.80 -20.55 -34.65
N GLU A 762 9.98 -20.44 -33.34
CA GLU A 762 8.93 -20.62 -32.33
C GLU A 762 8.95 -19.44 -31.37
N ILE A 763 7.82 -18.71 -31.28
CA ILE A 763 7.62 -17.72 -30.23
C ILE A 763 6.70 -18.31 -29.16
N ASP A 764 7.25 -18.50 -27.96
CA ASP A 764 6.47 -18.83 -26.77
C ASP A 764 5.95 -17.53 -26.14
N LEU A 765 4.70 -17.58 -25.69
CA LEU A 765 3.94 -16.48 -25.12
C LEU A 765 3.34 -16.91 -23.78
N THR A 766 3.77 -16.30 -22.67
CA THR A 766 3.18 -16.53 -21.34
C THR A 766 2.38 -15.31 -20.91
N ASN A 767 1.06 -15.46 -20.73
CA ASN A 767 0.21 -14.34 -20.32
C ASN A 767 0.31 -14.06 -18.80
N MET A 768 1.27 -13.25 -18.34
CA MET A 768 1.46 -12.97 -16.91
C MET A 768 0.29 -12.24 -16.20
N ARG A 769 -0.84 -11.96 -16.87
CA ARG A 769 -2.00 -11.25 -16.31
C ARG A 769 -3.03 -12.19 -15.70
N ASN A 770 -3.68 -11.72 -14.64
CA ASN A 770 -4.84 -12.37 -14.00
C ASN A 770 -6.15 -12.23 -14.81
N ARG A 771 -6.04 -11.85 -16.09
CA ARG A 771 -7.14 -11.62 -17.04
C ARG A 771 -6.73 -12.07 -18.45
N PRO A 772 -7.67 -12.55 -19.29
CA PRO A 772 -7.34 -13.02 -20.63
C PRO A 772 -6.77 -11.92 -21.54
N LEU A 773 -5.82 -12.29 -22.40
CA LEU A 773 -5.46 -11.48 -23.58
C LEU A 773 -6.42 -11.81 -24.71
N THR A 774 -6.74 -10.84 -25.56
CA THR A 774 -7.70 -11.04 -26.68
C THR A 774 -7.21 -10.36 -27.95
N GLY A 775 -7.58 -10.92 -29.11
CA GLY A 775 -7.08 -10.44 -30.40
C GLY A 775 -5.58 -10.65 -30.55
N LEU A 776 -5.12 -11.87 -30.21
CA LEU A 776 -3.72 -12.26 -30.34
C LEU A 776 -3.34 -12.45 -31.81
N GLU A 777 -2.29 -11.75 -32.23
CA GLU A 777 -1.73 -11.86 -33.58
C GLU A 777 -0.20 -11.97 -33.48
N ALA A 778 0.33 -13.16 -33.76
CA ALA A 778 1.77 -13.39 -33.90
C ALA A 778 2.22 -13.10 -35.34
N SER A 779 3.36 -12.43 -35.48
CA SER A 779 3.98 -12.07 -36.76
C SER A 779 5.50 -12.22 -36.65
N ILE A 780 6.18 -12.50 -37.75
CA ILE A 780 7.64 -12.59 -37.80
C ILE A 780 8.18 -11.75 -38.96
N ASP A 781 9.09 -10.84 -38.64
CA ASP A 781 9.79 -10.00 -39.60
C ASP A 781 11.00 -10.77 -40.16
N LEU A 782 11.18 -10.69 -41.48
CA LEU A 782 12.16 -11.48 -42.24
C LEU A 782 13.10 -10.58 -43.05
N PRO A 783 14.32 -11.04 -43.34
CA PRO A 783 15.16 -10.43 -44.38
C PRO A 783 14.48 -10.45 -45.76
N ASP A 784 14.85 -9.51 -46.64
CA ASP A 784 14.40 -9.50 -48.03
C ASP A 784 14.68 -10.84 -48.72
N GLY A 785 13.74 -11.31 -49.55
CA GLY A 785 13.86 -12.56 -50.31
C GLY A 785 13.57 -13.86 -49.53
N TRP A 786 13.64 -13.84 -48.20
CA TRP A 786 13.25 -14.96 -47.33
C TRP A 786 11.72 -15.14 -47.30
N LYS A 787 11.25 -16.29 -46.82
CA LYS A 787 9.82 -16.62 -46.72
C LYS A 787 9.52 -17.34 -45.41
N ALA A 788 8.38 -17.05 -44.78
CA ALA A 788 7.85 -17.84 -43.68
C ALA A 788 6.44 -18.34 -44.02
N GLU A 789 6.15 -19.56 -43.62
CA GLU A 789 4.82 -20.15 -43.59
C GLU A 789 4.46 -20.45 -42.13
N ALA A 790 3.37 -19.88 -41.62
CA ALA A 790 2.93 -20.11 -40.25
C ALA A 790 2.39 -21.53 -40.12
N THR A 791 3.07 -22.37 -39.34
CA THR A 791 2.69 -23.76 -39.11
C THR A 791 1.74 -23.89 -37.93
N GLU A 792 1.91 -23.06 -36.90
CA GLU A 792 1.14 -23.11 -35.66
C GLU A 792 0.79 -21.67 -35.25
N PRO A 793 -0.42 -21.15 -35.54
CA PRO A 793 -0.82 -19.79 -35.18
C PRO A 793 -1.38 -19.72 -33.75
N LEU A 794 -1.22 -18.57 -33.08
CA LEU A 794 -1.84 -18.34 -31.77
C LEU A 794 -3.38 -18.45 -31.84
N PRO A 795 -4.04 -18.93 -30.76
CA PRO A 795 -5.48 -18.81 -30.60
C PRO A 795 -5.90 -17.34 -30.44
N ALA A 796 -7.17 -17.04 -30.71
CA ALA A 796 -7.69 -15.66 -30.68
C ALA A 796 -7.68 -14.97 -29.29
N ALA A 797 -7.41 -15.73 -28.22
CA ALA A 797 -7.28 -15.27 -26.85
C ALA A 797 -6.38 -16.22 -26.05
N ALA A 798 -5.73 -15.71 -25.01
CA ALA A 798 -4.98 -16.50 -24.02
C ALA A 798 -5.66 -16.38 -22.65
N ARG A 799 -5.82 -17.47 -21.91
CA ARG A 799 -6.26 -17.45 -20.50
C ARG A 799 -5.19 -16.80 -19.60
N PRO A 800 -5.53 -16.42 -18.35
CA PRO A 800 -4.55 -16.00 -17.35
C PRO A 800 -3.43 -17.01 -17.15
N HIS A 801 -2.20 -16.61 -17.47
CA HIS A 801 -0.97 -17.41 -17.38
C HIS A 801 -1.00 -18.70 -18.22
N GLU A 802 -1.74 -18.68 -19.33
CA GLU A 802 -1.61 -19.68 -20.39
C GLU A 802 -0.27 -19.48 -21.12
N GLU A 803 0.47 -20.57 -21.31
CA GLU A 803 1.64 -20.66 -22.19
C GLU A 803 1.16 -21.09 -23.59
N LEU A 804 1.53 -20.31 -24.61
CA LEU A 804 1.12 -20.54 -26.00
C LEU A 804 2.30 -20.36 -26.95
N THR A 805 2.64 -21.42 -27.69
CA THR A 805 3.62 -21.34 -28.79
C THR A 805 2.93 -20.92 -30.08
N ALA A 806 3.58 -20.05 -30.87
CA ALA A 806 3.32 -19.93 -32.30
C ALA A 806 4.59 -20.22 -33.11
N ALA A 807 4.45 -20.98 -34.18
CA ALA A 807 5.56 -21.48 -34.98
C ALA A 807 5.44 -21.15 -36.47
N TRP A 808 6.60 -20.90 -37.08
CA TRP A 808 6.77 -20.73 -38.52
C TRP A 808 7.84 -21.67 -39.08
N THR A 809 7.62 -22.17 -40.29
CA THR A 809 8.69 -22.70 -41.13
C THR A 809 9.22 -21.58 -42.01
N ILE A 810 10.47 -21.19 -41.77
CA ILE A 810 11.19 -20.16 -42.53
C ILE A 810 12.05 -20.84 -43.59
N THR A 811 11.93 -20.44 -44.86
CA THR A 811 12.87 -20.78 -45.93
C THR A 811 13.82 -19.61 -46.15
N PRO A 812 15.13 -19.76 -45.84
CA PRO A 812 16.13 -18.73 -46.14
C PRO A 812 16.31 -18.53 -47.65
N GLY A 813 16.59 -17.29 -48.06
CA GLY A 813 16.77 -16.93 -49.47
C GLY A 813 18.04 -17.51 -50.12
N ASP A 814 18.06 -17.48 -51.46
CA ASP A 814 19.25 -17.85 -52.27
C ASP A 814 20.42 -16.85 -52.09
N ASP A 815 20.18 -15.72 -51.43
CA ASP A 815 21.11 -14.64 -51.14
C ASP A 815 21.78 -14.74 -49.74
N VAL A 816 21.51 -15.81 -48.99
CA VAL A 816 22.21 -16.12 -47.74
C VAL A 816 23.70 -16.31 -48.02
N LYS A 817 24.51 -15.32 -47.62
CA LYS A 817 25.96 -15.39 -47.67
C LYS A 817 26.46 -16.26 -46.51
N PRO A 818 27.38 -17.21 -46.73
CA PRO A 818 28.00 -17.91 -45.62
C PRO A 818 28.75 -16.93 -44.72
N SER A 819 28.74 -17.16 -43.41
CA SER A 819 29.43 -16.30 -42.44
C SER A 819 30.90 -16.67 -42.33
N THR A 820 31.75 -15.65 -42.14
CA THR A 820 33.17 -15.84 -41.83
C THR A 820 33.39 -15.68 -40.33
N ASN A 821 33.99 -16.66 -39.64
CA ASN A 821 34.60 -16.41 -38.33
C ASN A 821 35.86 -15.56 -38.52
N LEU A 822 35.71 -14.25 -38.31
CA LEU A 822 36.75 -13.24 -38.41
C LEU A 822 37.87 -13.41 -37.38
N ALA A 823 37.60 -14.10 -36.26
CA ALA A 823 38.55 -14.33 -35.19
C ALA A 823 39.43 -15.57 -35.42
N LEU A 824 39.02 -16.50 -36.28
CA LEU A 824 39.73 -17.75 -36.54
C LEU A 824 41.19 -17.52 -37.01
N GLY A 825 42.15 -18.01 -36.24
CA GLY A 825 43.59 -17.89 -36.51
C GLY A 825 44.18 -16.49 -36.25
N GLN A 826 43.44 -15.57 -35.63
CA GLN A 826 43.88 -14.21 -35.35
C GLN A 826 44.81 -14.11 -34.12
N VAL A 827 45.33 -12.90 -33.89
CA VAL A 827 46.17 -12.61 -32.71
C VAL A 827 45.30 -12.42 -31.47
N ALA A 828 45.18 -13.48 -30.68
CA ALA A 828 44.61 -13.42 -29.33
C ALA A 828 45.67 -13.21 -28.24
N THR A 829 45.27 -12.55 -27.15
CA THR A 829 46.08 -12.24 -25.95
C THR A 829 45.22 -12.37 -24.68
N GLN A 830 45.85 -12.54 -23.52
CA GLN A 830 45.15 -12.64 -22.24
C GLN A 830 45.92 -11.95 -21.11
N SER A 831 45.22 -11.54 -20.05
CA SER A 831 45.75 -10.71 -18.96
C SER A 831 46.92 -11.33 -18.20
N SER A 832 46.96 -12.66 -18.11
CA SER A 832 48.00 -13.44 -17.42
C SER A 832 48.03 -14.87 -17.94
N GLU A 833 49.20 -15.53 -17.92
CA GLU A 833 49.41 -16.83 -18.61
C GLU A 833 49.41 -18.03 -17.66
N PHE A 834 48.48 -18.98 -17.83
CA PHE A 834 48.44 -20.16 -16.97
C PHE A 834 49.68 -21.06 -17.13
N ARG A 835 50.44 -21.18 -16.04
CA ARG A 835 51.64 -22.03 -15.91
C ARG A 835 52.68 -21.83 -17.03
N GLY A 836 52.80 -20.58 -17.53
CA GLY A 836 53.76 -20.20 -18.56
C GLY A 836 53.33 -20.59 -19.97
N GLY A 837 52.06 -20.35 -20.33
CA GLY A 837 51.54 -20.59 -21.67
C GLY A 837 51.09 -22.03 -21.94
N ARG A 838 50.60 -22.75 -20.92
CA ARG A 838 50.05 -24.10 -21.12
C ARG A 838 48.69 -24.09 -21.84
N PHE A 839 47.92 -23.01 -21.66
CA PHE A 839 46.62 -22.77 -22.27
C PHE A 839 46.61 -21.30 -22.78
N PRO A 840 47.38 -21.01 -23.84
CA PRO A 840 47.58 -19.63 -24.32
C PRO A 840 46.29 -19.05 -24.89
N ALA A 841 46.23 -17.72 -25.04
CA ALA A 841 45.04 -17.05 -25.55
C ALA A 841 44.60 -17.53 -26.95
N SER A 842 45.55 -17.94 -27.81
CA SER A 842 45.29 -18.44 -29.17
C SER A 842 44.41 -19.68 -29.23
N ASN A 843 44.33 -20.45 -28.15
CA ASN A 843 43.48 -21.63 -28.04
C ASN A 843 41.99 -21.34 -28.20
N ALA A 844 41.55 -20.11 -27.90
CA ALA A 844 40.15 -19.71 -28.04
C ALA A 844 39.85 -19.01 -29.38
N VAL A 845 40.71 -19.20 -30.38
CA VAL A 845 40.52 -18.77 -31.78
C VAL A 845 41.14 -19.76 -32.77
N ASP A 846 41.35 -21.03 -32.38
CA ASP A 846 41.95 -22.05 -33.25
C ASP A 846 40.91 -22.95 -33.94
N GLY A 847 39.63 -22.83 -33.56
CA GLY A 847 38.53 -23.61 -34.11
C GLY A 847 38.36 -25.01 -33.50
N ASP A 848 39.08 -25.34 -32.43
CA ASP A 848 38.94 -26.59 -31.67
C ASP A 848 38.32 -26.34 -30.27
N PRO A 849 36.97 -26.28 -30.16
CA PRO A 849 36.28 -26.15 -28.88
C PRO A 849 36.37 -27.41 -27.99
N SER A 850 37.24 -28.39 -28.29
CA SER A 850 37.64 -29.42 -27.32
C SER A 850 38.78 -28.98 -26.40
N ASN A 851 39.53 -27.93 -26.78
CA ASN A 851 40.57 -27.32 -25.96
C ASN A 851 40.10 -26.00 -25.30
N PHE A 852 41.01 -25.19 -24.74
CA PHE A 852 40.69 -23.89 -24.11
C PHE A 852 41.92 -23.01 -23.82
N SER A 853 41.70 -21.69 -23.75
CA SER A 853 42.59 -20.70 -23.12
C SER A 853 42.35 -20.63 -21.61
N HIS A 854 43.34 -20.17 -20.83
CA HIS A 854 43.21 -20.05 -19.37
C HIS A 854 44.17 -18.98 -18.80
N THR A 855 43.64 -18.06 -17.98
CA THR A 855 44.46 -17.05 -17.30
C THR A 855 45.16 -17.60 -16.05
N ALA A 856 46.07 -16.85 -15.43
CA ALA A 856 46.82 -17.37 -14.28
C ALA A 856 45.95 -17.62 -13.03
N GLU A 857 46.29 -18.65 -12.25
CA GLU A 857 45.75 -18.91 -10.90
C GLU A 857 46.56 -18.15 -9.84
N ASP A 858 46.66 -16.83 -10.01
CA ASP A 858 47.44 -15.91 -9.17
C ASP A 858 46.58 -14.97 -8.28
N GLY A 859 45.26 -14.96 -8.48
CA GLY A 859 44.33 -14.06 -7.78
C GLY A 859 44.29 -12.63 -8.38
N SER A 860 44.75 -12.46 -9.62
CA SER A 860 44.55 -11.21 -10.38
C SER A 860 43.09 -10.78 -10.36
N ARG A 861 42.86 -9.47 -10.13
CA ARG A 861 41.54 -8.85 -10.31
C ARG A 861 41.23 -8.74 -11.79
N GLU A 862 39.96 -8.96 -12.12
CA GLU A 862 39.37 -8.62 -13.41
C GLU A 862 40.11 -9.22 -14.63
N PRO A 863 40.45 -10.52 -14.63
CA PRO A 863 41.17 -11.14 -15.73
C PRO A 863 40.37 -11.09 -17.04
N TRP A 864 41.11 -10.96 -18.15
CA TRP A 864 40.54 -10.76 -19.48
C TRP A 864 41.25 -11.59 -20.54
N TRP A 865 40.53 -11.82 -21.64
CA TRP A 865 41.00 -12.42 -22.88
C TRP A 865 40.55 -11.52 -24.05
N GLN A 866 41.38 -11.37 -25.08
CA GLN A 866 41.15 -10.41 -26.18
C GLN A 866 41.66 -10.94 -27.52
N VAL A 867 40.96 -10.62 -28.63
CA VAL A 867 41.43 -10.83 -30.01
C VAL A 867 41.51 -9.52 -30.80
N ASP A 868 42.54 -9.39 -31.65
CA ASP A 868 42.64 -8.38 -32.71
C ASP A 868 42.27 -9.02 -34.06
N LEU A 869 41.14 -8.61 -34.66
CA LEU A 869 40.64 -9.10 -35.95
C LEU A 869 41.49 -8.60 -37.16
N GLY A 870 42.60 -7.91 -36.91
CA GLY A 870 43.56 -7.39 -37.90
C GLY A 870 43.11 -6.15 -38.66
N LYS A 871 41.79 -5.92 -38.76
CA LYS A 871 41.15 -4.75 -39.36
C LYS A 871 39.82 -4.49 -38.66
N VAL A 872 39.32 -3.26 -38.73
CA VAL A 872 37.90 -3.01 -38.43
C VAL A 872 37.05 -3.75 -39.45
N SER A 873 36.13 -4.55 -38.96
CA SER A 873 35.17 -5.35 -39.73
C SER A 873 33.76 -5.06 -39.26
N ASP A 874 32.77 -5.37 -40.11
CA ASP A 874 31.39 -5.51 -39.65
C ASP A 874 31.26 -6.83 -38.87
N ILE A 875 30.53 -6.80 -37.76
CA ILE A 875 30.33 -7.93 -36.85
C ILE A 875 28.82 -8.13 -36.65
N GLY A 876 28.33 -9.29 -37.09
CA GLY A 876 26.94 -9.72 -36.92
C GLY A 876 26.70 -10.35 -35.55
N GLU A 877 27.50 -11.35 -35.18
CA GLU A 877 27.38 -12.13 -33.93
C GLU A 877 28.75 -12.43 -33.33
N ILE A 878 28.82 -12.56 -32.01
CA ILE A 878 29.96 -13.17 -31.30
C ILE A 878 29.45 -14.36 -30.50
N ARG A 879 30.16 -15.49 -30.57
CA ARG A 879 29.84 -16.71 -29.82
C ARG A 879 30.93 -17.00 -28.82
N VAL A 880 30.53 -17.24 -27.57
CA VAL A 880 31.46 -17.62 -26.50
C VAL A 880 31.21 -19.10 -26.16
N TRP A 881 32.19 -19.95 -26.44
CA TRP A 881 32.15 -21.36 -26.08
C TRP A 881 32.80 -21.57 -24.72
N ASN A 882 32.02 -22.04 -23.74
CA ASN A 882 32.53 -22.51 -22.45
C ASN A 882 33.14 -23.93 -22.61
N ARG A 883 33.68 -24.50 -21.53
CA ARG A 883 34.34 -25.82 -21.52
C ARG A 883 33.36 -27.00 -21.41
N ALA A 884 33.80 -28.15 -21.91
CA ALA A 884 33.05 -29.41 -21.91
C ALA A 884 33.06 -30.13 -20.55
N ASP A 885 34.10 -29.94 -19.74
CA ASP A 885 34.53 -30.91 -18.73
C ASP A 885 34.31 -30.45 -17.28
N CYS A 886 34.71 -29.22 -16.93
CA CYS A 886 34.54 -28.64 -15.61
C CYS A 886 34.82 -27.12 -15.60
N CYS A 887 34.59 -26.47 -14.45
CA CYS A 887 34.89 -25.05 -14.19
C CYS A 887 34.14 -24.07 -15.12
N GLN A 888 32.88 -24.37 -15.41
CA GLN A 888 32.00 -23.57 -16.29
C GLN A 888 31.52 -22.26 -15.62
N ASP A 889 31.48 -22.24 -14.29
CA ASP A 889 31.16 -21.12 -13.40
C ASP A 889 32.10 -19.91 -13.53
N ARG A 890 33.33 -20.15 -14.00
CA ARG A 890 34.36 -19.15 -14.27
C ARG A 890 34.03 -18.26 -15.49
N VAL A 891 33.05 -18.65 -16.31
CA VAL A 891 32.61 -17.96 -17.55
C VAL A 891 31.22 -17.31 -17.36
N ALA A 892 30.86 -16.98 -16.12
CA ALA A 892 29.60 -16.32 -15.75
C ALA A 892 29.83 -14.88 -15.27
N GLY A 893 28.92 -13.95 -15.58
CA GLY A 893 29.10 -12.53 -15.24
C GLY A 893 30.28 -11.93 -16.00
N LEU A 894 30.21 -11.96 -17.33
CA LEU A 894 31.24 -11.43 -18.23
C LEU A 894 30.80 -10.13 -18.90
N TYR A 895 31.77 -9.25 -19.11
CA TYR A 895 31.68 -8.08 -19.96
C TYR A 895 32.35 -8.41 -21.29
N LEU A 896 31.58 -8.30 -22.37
CA LEU A 896 32.06 -8.35 -23.74
C LEU A 896 32.20 -6.91 -24.25
N PHE A 897 33.44 -6.49 -24.45
CA PHE A 897 33.79 -5.18 -25.00
C PHE A 897 34.18 -5.30 -26.47
N ILE A 898 33.77 -4.31 -27.28
CA ILE A 898 34.10 -4.20 -28.70
C ILE A 898 34.57 -2.77 -29.00
N SER A 899 35.68 -2.59 -29.72
CA SER A 899 36.13 -1.27 -30.22
C SER A 899 36.84 -1.36 -31.57
N ASP A 900 36.87 -0.25 -32.32
CA ASP A 900 37.63 -0.08 -33.56
C ASP A 900 39.15 0.10 -33.30
N GLU A 901 39.51 0.63 -32.11
CA GLU A 901 40.89 0.94 -31.70
C GLU A 901 41.34 0.05 -30.51
N PRO A 902 42.66 -0.09 -30.24
CA PRO A 902 43.15 -0.94 -29.17
C PRO A 902 42.74 -0.41 -27.78
N PHE A 903 42.14 -1.27 -26.95
CA PHE A 903 41.80 -0.92 -25.57
C PHE A 903 43.02 -0.39 -24.79
N THR A 904 42.88 0.81 -24.22
CA THR A 904 43.92 1.43 -23.37
C THR A 904 43.62 1.27 -21.87
N THR A 905 42.37 0.97 -21.55
CA THR A 905 41.81 0.74 -20.22
C THR A 905 42.01 -0.70 -19.74
N THR A 906 42.08 -0.90 -18.43
CA THR A 906 42.39 -2.22 -17.84
C THR A 906 41.34 -2.76 -16.88
N THR A 907 40.60 -1.90 -16.17
CA THR A 907 39.47 -2.33 -15.32
C THR A 907 38.17 -2.39 -16.11
N VAL A 908 37.17 -3.09 -15.57
CA VAL A 908 35.81 -3.08 -16.13
C VAL A 908 35.21 -1.68 -16.07
N GLU A 909 35.36 -0.98 -14.95
CA GLU A 909 34.82 0.38 -14.73
C GLU A 909 35.38 1.40 -15.73
N GLU A 910 36.70 1.43 -15.94
CA GLU A 910 37.35 2.30 -16.93
C GLU A 910 36.82 2.04 -18.35
N THR A 911 36.53 0.77 -18.67
CA THR A 911 36.18 0.33 -20.03
C THR A 911 34.70 0.49 -20.35
N VAL A 912 33.83 0.41 -19.33
CA VAL A 912 32.40 0.77 -19.43
C VAL A 912 32.23 2.29 -19.58
N ALA A 913 33.16 3.08 -19.05
CA ALA A 913 33.16 4.55 -19.15
C ALA A 913 33.76 5.10 -20.46
N ASP A 914 34.38 4.27 -21.30
CA ASP A 914 34.96 4.68 -22.58
C ASP A 914 33.88 4.76 -23.67
N ALA A 915 33.66 5.97 -24.21
CA ALA A 915 32.63 6.22 -25.20
C ALA A 915 32.90 5.60 -26.59
N ASP A 916 34.16 5.25 -26.88
CA ASP A 916 34.56 4.55 -28.12
C ASP A 916 34.58 3.01 -27.93
N VAL A 917 34.04 2.51 -26.80
CA VAL A 917 33.86 1.08 -26.51
C VAL A 917 32.38 0.72 -26.41
N ARG A 918 31.95 -0.27 -27.19
CA ARG A 918 30.64 -0.91 -27.01
C ARG A 918 30.75 -2.03 -25.98
N THR A 919 29.92 -1.96 -24.93
CA THR A 919 29.80 -2.98 -23.89
C THR A 919 28.53 -3.82 -24.09
N ILE A 920 28.64 -5.13 -23.85
CA ILE A 920 27.51 -6.06 -23.66
C ILE A 920 27.81 -6.89 -22.39
N VAL A 921 26.81 -7.14 -21.55
CA VAL A 921 26.95 -7.95 -20.32
C VAL A 921 26.31 -9.32 -20.52
N LEU A 922 26.99 -10.36 -20.08
CA LEU A 922 26.54 -11.75 -20.04
C LEU A 922 26.40 -12.14 -18.57
N GLU A 923 25.17 -12.03 -18.04
CA GLU A 923 24.90 -12.18 -16.61
C GLU A 923 25.01 -13.65 -16.15
N GLU A 924 24.48 -14.57 -16.94
CA GLU A 924 24.57 -16.01 -16.72
C GLU A 924 25.93 -16.60 -17.13
N ALA A 925 26.11 -17.91 -16.91
CA ALA A 925 27.25 -18.67 -17.41
C ALA A 925 27.16 -18.88 -18.93
N ALA A 926 28.24 -18.57 -19.66
CA ALA A 926 28.27 -18.86 -21.09
C ALA A 926 28.05 -20.36 -21.39
N GLY A 927 27.27 -20.66 -22.41
CA GLY A 927 26.93 -22.01 -22.87
C GLY A 927 27.99 -22.60 -23.81
N ARG A 928 27.57 -23.53 -24.67
CA ARG A 928 28.42 -24.16 -25.69
C ARG A 928 27.75 -24.13 -27.07
N PRO A 929 27.63 -22.96 -27.72
CA PRO A 929 28.03 -21.62 -27.27
C PRO A 929 26.93 -20.85 -26.53
N THR A 930 27.26 -19.67 -26.00
CA THR A 930 26.32 -18.54 -25.91
C THR A 930 26.50 -17.64 -27.13
N SER A 931 25.41 -17.32 -27.81
CA SER A 931 25.36 -16.38 -28.94
C SER A 931 25.06 -14.95 -28.49
N VAL A 932 25.75 -13.97 -29.06
CA VAL A 932 25.58 -12.54 -28.79
C VAL A 932 25.43 -11.77 -30.10
N SER A 933 24.22 -11.29 -30.39
CA SER A 933 23.98 -10.44 -31.56
C SER A 933 24.65 -9.07 -31.37
N VAL A 934 25.55 -8.70 -32.28
CA VAL A 934 26.27 -7.42 -32.25
C VAL A 934 25.61 -6.43 -33.21
N GLN A 935 25.56 -6.73 -34.51
CA GLN A 935 25.13 -5.77 -35.54
C GLN A 935 25.86 -4.42 -35.39
N GLY A 936 27.17 -4.43 -35.63
CA GLY A 936 28.03 -3.26 -35.46
C GLY A 936 29.36 -3.39 -36.17
N ARG A 937 30.31 -2.49 -35.85
CA ARG A 937 31.70 -2.56 -36.31
C ARG A 937 32.65 -2.71 -35.14
N GLY A 938 33.78 -3.36 -35.39
CA GLY A 938 34.85 -3.53 -34.42
C GLY A 938 36.09 -4.13 -35.02
N ARG A 939 37.22 -3.95 -34.34
CA ARG A 939 38.49 -4.63 -34.60
C ARG A 939 38.95 -5.45 -33.40
N TYR A 940 38.68 -4.97 -32.19
CA TYR A 940 39.08 -5.62 -30.95
C TYR A 940 37.85 -6.14 -30.22
N VAL A 941 37.90 -7.39 -29.79
CA VAL A 941 36.89 -8.02 -28.94
C VAL A 941 37.60 -8.47 -27.66
N ARG A 942 37.10 -8.05 -26.48
CA ARG A 942 37.64 -8.43 -25.17
C ARG A 942 36.55 -9.00 -24.27
N LEU A 943 36.78 -10.17 -23.70
CA LEU A 943 35.98 -10.77 -22.64
C LEU A 943 36.69 -10.56 -21.30
N GLN A 944 35.97 -10.04 -20.31
CA GLN A 944 36.51 -9.73 -18.97
C GLN A 944 35.48 -10.02 -17.90
N THR A 945 35.90 -10.41 -16.69
CA THR A 945 35.00 -10.55 -15.53
C THR A 945 35.28 -9.47 -14.48
N VAL A 946 34.33 -9.22 -13.58
CA VAL A 946 34.56 -8.44 -12.34
C VAL A 946 35.14 -9.29 -11.19
N LYS A 947 35.23 -10.61 -11.37
CA LYS A 947 35.70 -11.57 -10.37
C LYS A 947 37.24 -11.59 -10.24
N THR A 948 37.73 -12.27 -9.20
CA THR A 948 39.15 -12.62 -8.98
C THR A 948 39.47 -14.07 -9.35
N THR A 949 38.51 -14.80 -9.92
CA THR A 949 38.67 -16.16 -10.45
C THR A 949 39.28 -16.11 -11.85
N PRO A 950 40.16 -17.04 -12.24
CA PRO A 950 40.74 -17.07 -13.59
C PRO A 950 39.65 -17.24 -14.65
N LEU A 951 39.86 -16.62 -15.81
CA LEU A 951 39.02 -16.76 -16.99
C LEU A 951 39.52 -17.94 -17.84
N ASN A 952 38.60 -18.71 -18.41
CA ASN A 952 38.84 -19.90 -19.22
C ASN A 952 37.80 -19.98 -20.36
N ILE A 953 38.24 -19.95 -21.62
CA ILE A 953 37.32 -19.93 -22.77
C ILE A 953 37.75 -21.02 -23.76
N ALA A 954 36.80 -21.80 -24.28
CA ALA A 954 37.09 -22.88 -25.23
C ALA A 954 37.35 -22.34 -26.64
N GLU A 955 36.46 -21.49 -27.16
CA GLU A 955 36.54 -20.85 -28.48
C GLU A 955 35.71 -19.54 -28.47
N VAL A 956 36.12 -18.55 -29.25
CA VAL A 956 35.38 -17.30 -29.50
C VAL A 956 35.24 -17.08 -31.00
N GLU A 957 34.04 -17.35 -31.52
CA GLU A 957 33.74 -17.08 -32.94
C GLU A 957 33.23 -15.64 -33.08
N VAL A 958 33.74 -14.88 -34.05
CA VAL A 958 33.29 -13.52 -34.36
C VAL A 958 32.79 -13.50 -35.80
N LEU A 959 31.49 -13.58 -36.01
CA LEU A 959 30.87 -13.78 -37.32
C LEU A 959 30.55 -12.45 -38.00
N ASP A 960 30.92 -12.31 -39.27
CA ASP A 960 30.67 -11.11 -40.08
C ASP A 960 29.19 -10.89 -40.46
N THR A 961 28.42 -11.97 -40.58
CA THR A 961 27.07 -11.95 -41.17
C THR A 961 26.09 -12.79 -40.35
N VAL A 962 25.05 -12.15 -39.78
CA VAL A 962 23.87 -12.84 -39.25
C VAL A 962 22.58 -12.16 -39.69
N TYR A 963 21.53 -12.95 -39.82
CA TYR A 963 20.20 -12.56 -40.25
C TYR A 963 19.29 -12.51 -39.00
N PRO A 964 19.02 -11.32 -38.43
CA PRO A 964 18.14 -11.22 -37.28
C PRO A 964 16.71 -11.59 -37.66
N LEU A 965 16.06 -12.37 -36.80
CA LEU A 965 14.66 -12.73 -36.89
C LEU A 965 13.94 -12.12 -35.69
N THR A 966 12.93 -11.30 -35.96
CA THR A 966 12.15 -10.60 -34.92
C THR A 966 10.71 -11.10 -34.98
N ALA A 967 10.26 -11.75 -33.92
CA ALA A 967 8.86 -12.13 -33.77
C ALA A 967 8.13 -11.11 -32.89
N THR A 968 6.99 -10.63 -33.38
CA THR A 968 6.12 -9.67 -32.69
C THR A 968 4.77 -10.31 -32.41
N VAL A 969 4.37 -10.39 -31.13
CA VAL A 969 2.99 -10.71 -30.72
C VAL A 969 2.26 -9.43 -30.38
N ARG A 970 1.08 -9.23 -30.98
CA ARG A 970 0.15 -8.13 -30.66
C ARG A 970 -1.08 -8.67 -29.94
N TYR A 971 -1.63 -7.89 -29.01
CA TYR A 971 -2.88 -8.21 -28.29
C TYR A 971 -3.60 -6.96 -27.77
N ARG A 972 -4.84 -7.14 -27.30
CA ARG A 972 -5.65 -6.10 -26.65
C ARG A 972 -5.79 -6.35 -25.16
N SER A 973 -5.41 -5.35 -24.36
CA SER A 973 -5.48 -5.37 -22.90
C SER A 973 -6.82 -4.81 -22.40
N GLY A 974 -7.90 -5.56 -22.61
CA GLY A 974 -9.27 -5.11 -22.27
C GLY A 974 -9.95 -4.35 -23.41
N ARG A 975 -10.91 -3.47 -23.08
CA ARG A 975 -11.71 -2.73 -24.09
C ARG A 975 -11.11 -1.39 -24.49
N ASP A 976 -10.42 -0.73 -23.57
CA ASP A 976 -10.14 0.71 -23.65
C ASP A 976 -8.63 1.02 -23.71
N VAL A 977 -7.77 0.03 -23.47
CA VAL A 977 -6.33 0.09 -23.78
C VAL A 977 -6.12 -0.28 -25.25
N GLY A 978 -5.24 0.45 -25.92
CA GLY A 978 -4.86 0.19 -27.32
C GLY A 978 -4.19 -1.15 -27.55
N GLU A 979 -3.85 -1.42 -28.81
CA GLU A 979 -3.10 -2.60 -29.23
C GLU A 979 -1.69 -2.57 -28.63
N VAL A 980 -1.37 -3.57 -27.81
CA VAL A 980 -0.08 -3.76 -27.16
C VAL A 980 0.75 -4.72 -28.02
N ALA A 981 2.04 -4.45 -28.20
CA ALA A 981 2.95 -5.26 -29.01
C ALA A 981 4.22 -5.61 -28.23
N HIS A 982 4.58 -6.90 -28.22
CA HIS A 982 5.79 -7.42 -27.60
C HIS A 982 6.67 -8.10 -28.65
N THR A 983 7.98 -7.83 -28.59
CA THR A 983 8.96 -8.26 -29.58
C THR A 983 10.06 -9.10 -28.94
N ALA A 984 10.31 -10.29 -29.49
CA ALA A 984 11.50 -11.10 -29.19
C ALA A 984 12.37 -11.16 -30.47
N THR A 985 13.69 -11.16 -30.32
CA THR A 985 14.65 -11.12 -31.45
C THR A 985 15.78 -12.10 -31.22
N VAL A 986 16.12 -12.90 -32.24
CA VAL A 986 17.23 -13.87 -32.22
C VAL A 986 18.10 -13.72 -33.46
N ALA A 987 19.39 -14.05 -33.35
CA ALA A 987 20.31 -14.08 -34.49
C ALA A 987 20.22 -15.42 -35.22
N GLY A 988 19.65 -15.42 -36.43
CA GLY A 988 19.83 -16.53 -37.37
C GLY A 988 21.21 -16.40 -38.03
N ALA A 989 22.22 -17.05 -37.47
CA ALA A 989 23.57 -16.99 -38.01
C ALA A 989 23.66 -17.69 -39.38
N ALA A 990 24.43 -17.16 -40.32
CA ALA A 990 24.57 -17.81 -41.61
C ALA A 990 25.53 -19.01 -41.54
N ALA A 991 25.29 -20.04 -42.37
CA ALA A 991 26.15 -21.22 -42.47
C ALA A 991 27.64 -20.85 -42.60
N HIS A 992 28.51 -21.51 -41.83
CA HIS A 992 29.93 -21.18 -41.77
C HIS A 992 30.73 -21.93 -42.86
N ASP A 993 31.63 -21.25 -43.57
CA ASP A 993 32.34 -21.79 -44.76
C ASP A 993 33.53 -22.74 -44.43
N SER A 994 33.50 -23.40 -43.27
CA SER A 994 34.61 -24.25 -42.80
C SER A 994 34.65 -25.61 -43.49
N LEU A 995 35.52 -25.75 -44.49
CA LEU A 995 35.95 -27.01 -45.12
C LEU A 995 36.73 -27.95 -44.16
N ALA A 996 36.10 -28.37 -43.07
CA ALA A 996 36.74 -29.13 -41.97
C ALA A 996 36.15 -30.54 -41.70
N GLU A 997 34.94 -30.87 -42.21
CA GLU A 997 34.27 -32.16 -41.99
C GLU A 997 34.87 -33.35 -42.78
N ALA A 998 36.19 -33.51 -42.78
CA ALA A 998 36.91 -34.54 -43.51
C ALA A 998 37.96 -35.32 -42.68
N TYR A 999 38.08 -35.05 -41.37
CA TYR A 999 39.14 -35.59 -40.51
C TYR A 999 38.64 -36.48 -39.36
N ASN A 1000 37.92 -37.56 -39.67
CA ASN A 1000 37.75 -38.67 -38.71
C ASN A 1000 37.57 -40.07 -39.34
N SER A 1001 38.18 -40.31 -40.50
CA SER A 1001 38.01 -41.55 -41.27
C SER A 1001 39.27 -42.10 -41.96
N ASN A 1002 40.44 -41.95 -41.33
CA ASN A 1002 41.65 -42.75 -41.67
C ASN A 1002 42.56 -42.91 -40.45
N GLY A 1003 42.59 -44.12 -39.87
CA GLY A 1003 43.49 -44.45 -38.75
C GLY A 1003 44.85 -44.96 -39.24
N LEU A 1004 45.93 -44.35 -38.74
CA LEU A 1004 47.29 -44.89 -38.80
C LEU A 1004 47.96 -44.71 -37.43
N THR A 1005 48.08 -45.81 -36.67
CA THR A 1005 48.88 -45.87 -35.44
C THR A 1005 50.32 -46.29 -35.75
N SER A 1006 51.27 -45.81 -34.96
CA SER A 1006 52.68 -46.19 -35.02
C SER A 1006 53.01 -47.42 -34.15
N ASP A 1007 54.01 -48.21 -34.55
CA ASP A 1007 54.48 -49.40 -33.81
C ASP A 1007 54.98 -49.11 -32.37
N GLY A 1008 54.80 -50.07 -31.44
CA GLY A 1008 55.23 -49.90 -30.04
C GLY A 1008 54.87 -51.00 -29.00
N ASP A 1009 55.03 -52.28 -29.35
CA ASP A 1009 54.85 -53.48 -28.50
C ASP A 1009 55.94 -53.60 -27.37
N PRO A 1010 55.89 -54.47 -26.31
CA PRO A 1010 54.82 -55.35 -25.78
C PRO A 1010 54.54 -55.29 -24.25
N SER A 1011 53.35 -55.76 -23.82
CA SER A 1011 53.21 -56.79 -22.76
C SER A 1011 51.76 -57.28 -22.62
N GLY A 1012 51.50 -58.59 -22.81
CA GLY A 1012 50.14 -59.13 -22.97
C GLY A 1012 49.37 -59.47 -21.69
N GLY A 1013 48.06 -59.72 -21.86
CA GLY A 1013 47.13 -60.19 -20.84
C GLY A 1013 45.74 -60.52 -21.41
N ASN A 1014 45.52 -61.78 -21.82
CA ASN A 1014 44.23 -62.24 -22.37
C ASN A 1014 43.09 -62.12 -21.35
N LEU A 1015 41.93 -61.65 -21.82
CA LEU A 1015 40.65 -62.32 -21.57
C LEU A 1015 39.83 -62.31 -22.88
N ASP A 1016 39.40 -63.50 -23.32
CA ASP A 1016 38.60 -63.69 -24.53
C ASP A 1016 37.11 -63.43 -24.25
N GLY A 1017 36.41 -62.85 -25.23
CA GLY A 1017 34.97 -62.56 -25.17
C GLY A 1017 34.41 -62.23 -26.55
N GLU A 1018 33.99 -63.24 -27.30
CA GLU A 1018 33.49 -63.07 -28.66
C GLU A 1018 32.15 -62.32 -28.74
N LEU A 1019 32.05 -61.36 -29.66
CA LEU A 1019 30.84 -61.09 -30.42
C LEU A 1019 31.23 -60.71 -31.86
N ARG A 1020 30.42 -61.14 -32.84
CA ARG A 1020 30.59 -60.83 -34.28
C ARG A 1020 29.40 -60.03 -34.80
N PRO A 1021 29.57 -59.26 -35.90
CA PRO A 1021 28.69 -58.13 -36.20
C PRO A 1021 27.45 -58.48 -37.03
N ALA A 1022 26.44 -57.63 -36.89
CA ALA A 1022 25.37 -57.39 -37.86
C ALA A 1022 24.94 -55.91 -37.78
N GLU A 1023 24.57 -55.33 -38.93
CA GLU A 1023 23.59 -54.24 -39.12
C GLU A 1023 23.55 -53.12 -38.03
N ALA A 1024 24.08 -51.90 -38.22
CA ALA A 1024 24.36 -51.10 -39.42
C ALA A 1024 23.13 -50.45 -40.11
N ALA A 1025 22.21 -49.90 -39.32
CA ALA A 1025 21.26 -48.85 -39.70
C ALA A 1025 20.87 -47.98 -38.47
N ASP A 1026 20.22 -46.84 -38.71
CA ASP A 1026 19.43 -46.03 -37.77
C ASP A 1026 20.10 -45.49 -36.49
N ILE A 1027 20.97 -44.47 -36.64
CA ILE A 1027 21.12 -43.38 -35.65
C ILE A 1027 21.11 -42.02 -36.37
N VAL A 1028 19.91 -41.52 -36.71
CA VAL A 1028 19.66 -40.10 -37.00
C VAL A 1028 18.31 -39.69 -36.41
N THR A 1029 18.26 -39.49 -35.10
CA THR A 1029 17.32 -38.60 -34.37
C THR A 1029 17.63 -38.72 -32.89
N GLY A 1030 17.79 -37.59 -32.19
CA GLY A 1030 18.36 -37.60 -30.84
C GLY A 1030 18.22 -36.28 -30.09
N GLN A 1031 17.12 -35.55 -30.31
CA GLN A 1031 16.79 -34.41 -29.46
C GLN A 1031 16.43 -34.90 -28.06
N ALA A 1032 17.32 -34.66 -27.09
CA ALA A 1032 16.99 -34.72 -25.68
C ALA A 1032 16.59 -33.31 -25.23
N ALA A 1033 15.30 -32.98 -25.30
CA ALA A 1033 14.78 -31.73 -24.75
C ALA A 1033 14.92 -31.75 -23.23
N ILE A 1034 15.82 -30.93 -22.68
CA ILE A 1034 15.92 -30.70 -21.24
C ILE A 1034 14.81 -29.72 -20.88
N ARG A 1035 13.63 -30.25 -20.55
CA ARG A 1035 12.53 -29.46 -20.00
C ARG A 1035 12.93 -28.99 -18.60
N VAL A 1036 13.27 -27.71 -18.46
CA VAL A 1036 13.56 -27.09 -17.16
C VAL A 1036 12.23 -26.92 -16.43
N GLU A 1037 11.87 -27.90 -15.59
CA GLU A 1037 10.81 -27.67 -14.59
C GLU A 1037 11.29 -26.60 -13.61
N GLY A 1038 10.76 -25.38 -13.75
CA GLY A 1038 11.02 -24.22 -12.89
C GLY A 1038 10.47 -24.36 -11.47
N ARG A 1039 10.85 -25.42 -10.75
CA ARG A 1039 10.51 -25.62 -9.34
C ARG A 1039 11.38 -24.71 -8.46
N VAL A 1040 10.84 -23.54 -8.14
CA VAL A 1040 11.35 -22.70 -7.04
C VAL A 1040 11.43 -23.54 -5.76
N GLY A 1041 12.63 -23.60 -5.17
CA GLY A 1041 12.97 -24.56 -4.12
C GLY A 1041 12.41 -24.22 -2.74
N TRP A 1042 11.11 -24.43 -2.52
CA TRP A 1042 10.51 -24.41 -1.19
C TRP A 1042 11.06 -25.56 -0.31
N LEU A 1043 12.04 -25.25 0.55
CA LEU A 1043 12.63 -26.19 1.50
C LEU A 1043 11.73 -26.39 2.74
N ALA A 1044 10.59 -27.06 2.54
CA ALA A 1044 9.70 -27.46 3.63
C ALA A 1044 10.32 -28.55 4.51
N PHE A 1045 10.30 -28.33 5.83
CA PHE A 1045 10.90 -29.22 6.83
C PHE A 1045 9.97 -30.40 7.14
N LEU A 1046 10.39 -31.65 6.86
CA LEU A 1046 9.65 -32.84 7.28
C LEU A 1046 10.60 -33.92 7.83
N GLY A 1047 10.62 -34.03 9.16
CA GLY A 1047 11.56 -34.90 9.87
C GLY A 1047 11.15 -36.38 9.87
N SER A 1048 12.09 -37.26 9.57
CA SER A 1048 12.01 -38.69 9.91
C SER A 1048 13.18 -39.09 10.81
N ARG A 1049 12.91 -39.92 11.82
CA ARG A 1049 13.89 -40.31 12.84
C ARG A 1049 14.73 -41.48 12.37
N LEU A 1050 16.05 -41.38 12.51
CA LEU A 1050 16.96 -42.47 12.93
C LEU A 1050 18.20 -41.86 13.59
N ALA A 1051 18.97 -42.64 14.35
CA ALA A 1051 19.78 -42.10 15.45
C ALA A 1051 21.29 -42.46 15.42
N SER A 1052 22.03 -41.77 16.31
CA SER A 1052 23.40 -42.02 16.82
C SER A 1052 24.60 -41.50 16.00
N GLY A 1053 25.64 -41.04 16.71
CA GLY A 1053 26.96 -40.67 16.15
C GLY A 1053 27.50 -39.32 16.63
N ASP A 1054 28.40 -39.35 17.62
CA ASP A 1054 29.10 -38.21 18.23
C ASP A 1054 29.89 -37.31 17.25
N GLY A 1055 30.10 -36.01 17.57
CA GLY A 1055 31.15 -35.24 16.86
C GLY A 1055 31.14 -33.70 16.91
N VAL A 1056 31.71 -33.12 17.98
CA VAL A 1056 32.21 -31.73 18.14
C VAL A 1056 32.59 -30.94 16.86
N GLY A 1057 32.14 -29.68 16.72
CA GLY A 1057 32.80 -28.67 15.87
C GLY A 1057 31.99 -27.41 15.51
N THR A 1058 32.33 -26.25 16.07
CA THR A 1058 31.69 -24.94 15.77
C THR A 1058 32.61 -24.01 14.99
N VAL A 1059 32.12 -23.36 13.93
CA VAL A 1059 32.51 -21.99 13.52
C VAL A 1059 31.29 -21.29 12.89
N VAL A 1060 31.10 -20.01 13.21
CA VAL A 1060 30.16 -19.10 12.54
C VAL A 1060 30.97 -18.11 11.69
N TYR A 1061 30.44 -17.71 10.53
CA TYR A 1061 30.85 -16.48 9.86
C TYR A 1061 29.63 -15.63 9.53
N ALA A 1062 29.62 -14.40 10.01
CA ALA A 1062 28.75 -13.32 9.55
C ALA A 1062 29.60 -12.33 8.73
N GLY A 1063 29.03 -11.75 7.68
CA GLY A 1063 29.71 -10.84 6.76
C GLY A 1063 28.98 -9.51 6.66
N GLY A 1064 29.14 -8.64 7.66
CA GLY A 1064 28.77 -7.22 7.58
C GLY A 1064 29.99 -6.37 7.23
N SER A 1065 29.83 -5.37 6.36
CA SER A 1065 30.91 -4.46 5.94
C SER A 1065 31.24 -3.41 7.00
N THR A 1066 32.49 -2.94 7.02
CA THR A 1066 32.90 -1.72 7.75
C THR A 1066 34.17 -1.11 7.15
N GLU A 1067 34.05 0.10 6.63
CA GLU A 1067 35.00 1.18 6.87
C GLU A 1067 34.21 2.19 7.74
N ASP A 1068 34.71 2.73 8.85
CA ASP A 1068 35.84 3.66 8.85
C ASP A 1068 36.67 3.70 10.17
N LEU A 1069 37.92 4.15 10.02
CA LEU A 1069 38.90 4.73 11.00
C LEU A 1069 38.80 4.52 12.54
N ALA A 1070 39.48 3.47 13.02
CA ALA A 1070 40.59 3.46 14.02
C ALA A 1070 40.62 4.35 15.32
N LEU A 1071 40.90 3.74 16.49
CA LEU A 1071 42.15 3.91 17.29
C LEU A 1071 42.24 3.14 18.65
N LEU A 1072 43.47 2.75 19.03
CA LEU A 1072 44.03 2.57 20.40
C LEU A 1072 43.48 1.55 21.44
N THR A 1073 43.83 0.27 21.24
CA THR A 1073 44.61 -0.61 22.17
C THR A 1073 44.31 -0.75 23.69
N ARG A 1074 44.25 -2.03 24.14
CA ARG A 1074 44.56 -2.60 25.50
C ARG A 1074 43.47 -2.41 26.58
N ARG A 1075 43.24 -3.34 27.53
CA ARG A 1075 43.94 -4.60 27.90
C ARG A 1075 43.03 -5.62 28.63
N ARG A 1076 43.29 -6.92 28.40
CA ARG A 1076 42.91 -8.14 29.17
C ARG A 1076 42.33 -7.97 30.61
N SER A 1077 41.28 -8.75 30.93
CA SER A 1077 41.42 -10.01 31.73
C SER A 1077 40.11 -10.82 31.89
N LEU A 1078 40.16 -12.11 31.52
CA LEU A 1078 39.31 -13.22 32.02
C LEU A 1078 39.80 -13.66 33.43
N PRO A 1079 39.16 -14.61 34.15
CA PRO A 1079 37.90 -15.35 33.92
C PRO A 1079 36.82 -14.99 34.98
N SER A 1080 35.64 -15.63 35.07
CA SER A 1080 35.17 -16.91 34.52
C SER A 1080 33.74 -16.85 33.96
#